data_AF-A0A9E7I295-F1
#
_entry.id   AF-A0A9E7I295-F1
#
_cell.length_a   1.000
_cell.length_b   1.000
_cell.length_c   1.000
_cell.angle_alpha   90.00
_cell.angle_beta   90.00
_cell.angle_gamma   90.00
#
_symmetry.space_group_name_H-M   'P 1'
#
loop_
_entity.id
_entity.type
_entity.pdbx_description
1 polymer ?
#
loop_
_entity_poly.entity_id
_entity_poly.type
_entity_poly.pdbx_seq_one_letter_code
_entity_poly.pdbx_strand_id
1 'polypeptide(L)'
;MALKDAIKRKQREEISGGGGGGGVGTLRENDGGKEFEVDLSFVGTTTLSSSSGSQPPLRVELPPPRTPVSLAPRTPAGPPPPPSSPAASGAPPPRLSSQFASRGGLDGILPPRAASIMAAEAGDGKPQPGRRPRSRLIVRLGALLVAHSVLVSVVCCIAGSVAFLLLPVLAKNTYVSENALMPGSANPMFSSQDVVEANRFLKEILDRGSAKVTGTEIAKLIGQHVVDVGAELYYHKFHPHGNQFHPLHFFSSITNTMEMQHNSSCTLFGLNSVGIIRAPRGDGKEAIVLVTPYNSQNIGQSEALSLGLAFSIFSLLSRVTWLAKDIVWLAADSRYGEYTAVDSWLKDYHNPLFLSNSGKIGTGVCFEENILHLLDQLKVKGPRYNIFKRAGTMAAALVFKVIEKKEKEERDSLTIYAEASNGQMPNLDLINIVHYLAVHRQGLRVKIGSMHSLLKAAWLKFVGEMLQLFGKLTKHLNPKWKFDITSAEYVEGTATLASSIYYQALGVPTGSHGAFRDYQVDAITLDLSPRFSLNNENNRSAFLLRGGRLIEGVIHSVNNLLEKFHQSFFLYFLTAPHKFVSVGVYMIPFALLIAPLPIVSAALFSANDNLGNSTEKVNQEPGCIGSSDMELCSGSWKWLQAAKVVFMIHLWAIIMSFLPYMLSQFPLMTPIMLLLVWAALSICILLIFYLIFGACSTHCGWELLKSVMIAAASTGLSLMSIINFSTAQIGAMLIVPMCLLVQPLRKQMQAGVCRKAVLVICNLTLAVVGFPPVALLIAKGVCEGFGKADVGTFWELAQLLWSWNSATYLYLLWIHLPCWVLCLHILLYPCIGRSSKA
;
A
#
# COMPACT_ATOMS: atom_id res chain seq x y z
N MET A 1 -27.95 3.17 0.37
CA MET A 1 -28.57 4.32 -0.35
C MET A 1 -27.69 5.54 -0.28
N ALA A 2 -27.31 6.02 0.92
CA ALA A 2 -26.40 7.16 1.11
C ALA A 2 -25.18 7.21 0.16
N LEU A 3 -24.46 6.10 -0.06
CA LEU A 3 -23.34 6.04 -1.01
C LEU A 3 -23.76 6.36 -2.47
N LYS A 4 -24.95 5.92 -2.89
CA LYS A 4 -25.49 6.22 -4.24
C LYS A 4 -25.87 7.68 -4.37
N ASP A 5 -26.37 8.30 -3.30
CA ASP A 5 -26.72 9.73 -3.28
C ASP A 5 -25.48 10.64 -3.18
N ALA A 6 -24.42 10.19 -2.48
CA ALA A 6 -23.11 10.85 -2.50
C ALA A 6 -22.48 10.81 -3.90
N ILE A 7 -22.49 9.66 -4.58
CA ILE A 7 -22.03 9.54 -5.97
C ILE A 7 -22.87 10.43 -6.91
N LYS A 8 -24.20 10.51 -6.72
CA LYS A 8 -25.07 11.35 -7.54
C LYS A 8 -24.92 12.85 -7.31
N ARG A 9 -24.48 13.27 -6.12
CA ARG A 9 -24.10 14.67 -5.84
C ARG A 9 -22.77 15.00 -6.50
N LYS A 10 -21.75 14.15 -6.34
CA LYS A 10 -20.44 14.36 -6.96
C LYS A 10 -20.51 14.41 -8.50
N GLN A 11 -21.31 13.55 -9.13
CA GLN A 11 -21.56 13.63 -10.57
C GLN A 11 -22.38 14.85 -11.03
N ARG A 12 -23.13 15.52 -10.13
CA ARG A 12 -23.78 16.80 -10.46
C ARG A 12 -22.82 17.98 -10.36
N GLU A 13 -21.85 17.91 -9.44
CA GLU A 13 -20.76 18.89 -9.34
C GLU A 13 -19.82 18.77 -10.56
N GLU A 14 -19.51 17.54 -11.01
CA GLU A 14 -18.72 17.28 -12.24
C GLU A 14 -19.35 17.82 -13.53
N ILE A 15 -20.68 17.98 -13.60
CA ILE A 15 -21.39 18.55 -14.77
C ILE A 15 -21.58 20.07 -14.65
N SER A 16 -21.43 20.64 -13.45
CA SER A 16 -21.67 22.07 -13.18
C SER A 16 -20.41 22.94 -13.13
N GLY A 17 -19.21 22.35 -13.16
CA GLY A 17 -17.94 23.07 -13.00
C GLY A 17 -17.41 23.80 -14.25
N GLY A 18 -18.04 23.62 -15.41
CA GLY A 18 -17.59 24.21 -16.68
C GLY A 18 -18.62 25.17 -17.29
N GLY A 19 -18.59 26.45 -16.90
CA GLY A 19 -19.44 27.46 -17.54
C GLY A 19 -19.62 28.75 -16.72
N GLY A 20 -18.69 29.70 -16.86
CA GLY A 20 -18.80 31.00 -16.20
C GLY A 20 -17.92 32.08 -16.85
N GLY A 21 -18.37 32.65 -17.97
CA GLY A 21 -17.82 33.92 -18.48
C GLY A 21 -17.68 34.06 -20.00
N GLY A 22 -18.73 34.57 -20.66
CA GLY A 22 -18.60 35.40 -21.87
C GLY A 22 -18.81 34.74 -23.25
N GLY A 23 -19.63 35.40 -24.08
CA GLY A 23 -19.66 35.21 -25.55
C GLY A 23 -20.92 34.54 -26.10
N VAL A 24 -21.91 35.33 -26.51
CA VAL A 24 -23.07 34.86 -27.31
C VAL A 24 -22.63 34.62 -28.76
N GLY A 25 -22.90 33.44 -29.30
CA GLY A 25 -22.60 33.11 -30.70
C GLY A 25 -23.20 31.76 -31.12
N THR A 26 -24.45 31.78 -31.60
CA THR A 26 -25.13 30.61 -32.18
C THR A 26 -24.58 30.27 -33.57
N LEU A 27 -23.98 29.09 -33.74
CA LEU A 27 -23.79 28.47 -35.06
C LEU A 27 -24.08 26.96 -35.01
N ARG A 28 -24.67 26.46 -36.09
CA ARG A 28 -25.15 25.07 -36.24
C ARG A 28 -24.00 24.09 -36.50
N GLU A 29 -24.25 22.81 -36.20
CA GLU A 29 -23.56 21.69 -36.85
C GLU A 29 -23.64 21.81 -38.38
N ASN A 30 -22.57 21.40 -39.06
CA ASN A 30 -22.66 20.83 -40.39
C ASN A 30 -21.47 19.89 -40.64
N ASP A 31 -21.73 18.77 -41.31
CA ASP A 31 -20.74 17.73 -41.62
C ASP A 31 -19.60 18.22 -42.53
N GLY A 32 -18.43 17.59 -42.41
CA GLY A 32 -17.31 17.80 -43.31
C GLY A 32 -16.00 17.19 -42.83
N GLY A 33 -15.80 15.89 -43.11
CA GLY A 33 -14.53 15.22 -42.79
C GLY A 33 -13.39 15.65 -43.72
N LYS A 34 -12.17 15.66 -43.19
CA LYS A 34 -10.90 15.46 -43.94
C LYS A 34 -9.79 15.07 -42.97
N GLU A 35 -9.07 14.00 -43.32
CA GLU A 35 -7.81 13.65 -42.69
C GLU A 35 -6.75 14.71 -43.02
N PHE A 36 -5.82 14.95 -42.09
CA PHE A 36 -4.55 15.59 -42.40
C PHE A 36 -3.42 14.82 -41.72
N GLU A 37 -2.77 14.00 -42.54
CA GLU A 37 -1.43 13.50 -42.34
C GLU A 37 -0.44 14.66 -42.49
N VAL A 38 0.54 14.78 -41.60
CA VAL A 38 1.64 15.75 -41.73
C VAL A 38 2.95 15.01 -41.56
N ASP A 39 3.49 14.60 -42.69
CA ASP A 39 4.86 14.13 -42.83
C ASP A 39 5.81 15.34 -42.78
N LEU A 40 6.91 15.24 -42.05
CA LEU A 40 7.89 16.34 -41.91
C LEU A 40 9.32 15.82 -42.07
N SER A 41 9.71 15.68 -43.33
CA SER A 41 11.10 15.63 -43.74
C SER A 41 11.41 16.85 -44.62
N PHE A 42 12.43 17.64 -44.25
CA PHE A 42 13.66 17.73 -45.05
C PHE A 42 14.72 18.63 -44.40
N VAL A 43 15.97 18.33 -44.72
CA VAL A 43 17.18 19.11 -44.39
C VAL A 43 17.46 20.11 -45.52
N GLY A 44 17.95 21.31 -45.20
CA GLY A 44 18.38 22.28 -46.21
C GLY A 44 19.25 23.40 -45.63
N THR A 45 20.51 23.46 -46.06
CA THR A 45 21.51 24.45 -45.61
C THR A 45 21.61 25.69 -46.52
N THR A 46 22.37 26.67 -46.03
CA THR A 46 23.34 27.54 -46.76
C THR A 46 23.00 28.98 -47.21
N THR A 47 24.00 29.83 -46.93
CA THR A 47 24.49 31.04 -47.65
C THR A 47 23.92 32.45 -47.41
N LEU A 48 24.87 33.40 -47.38
CA LEU A 48 24.70 34.85 -47.16
C LEU A 48 24.49 35.63 -48.46
N SER A 49 23.92 36.82 -48.37
CA SER A 49 24.36 37.99 -49.16
C SER A 49 24.05 39.31 -48.44
N SER A 50 24.83 40.35 -48.75
CA SER A 50 24.81 41.68 -48.10
C SER A 50 24.28 42.77 -49.03
N SER A 51 23.64 43.80 -48.46
CA SER A 51 23.61 45.15 -49.07
C SER A 51 23.29 46.25 -48.05
N SER A 52 23.84 47.44 -48.27
CA SER A 52 23.93 48.59 -47.37
C SER A 52 22.76 49.57 -47.41
N GLY A 53 22.53 50.30 -46.31
CA GLY A 53 21.70 51.52 -46.24
C GLY A 53 21.95 52.30 -44.93
N SER A 54 22.03 53.63 -44.99
CA SER A 54 22.64 54.49 -43.94
C SER A 54 21.66 55.41 -43.19
N GLN A 55 21.87 55.54 -41.87
CA GLN A 55 21.68 56.70 -40.90
C GLN A 55 20.66 57.84 -41.18
N PRO A 56 20.13 58.59 -40.17
CA PRO A 56 20.71 58.87 -38.83
C PRO A 56 19.71 58.73 -37.63
N PRO A 57 20.09 59.03 -36.36
CA PRO A 57 19.27 58.70 -35.18
C PRO A 57 18.36 59.82 -34.69
N LEU A 58 17.26 59.46 -34.03
CA LEU A 58 16.45 60.34 -33.17
C LEU A 58 16.24 59.70 -31.79
N ARG A 59 15.98 60.55 -30.80
CA ARG A 59 16.31 60.35 -29.37
C ARG A 59 15.07 60.63 -28.51
N VAL A 60 15.07 60.10 -27.27
CA VAL A 60 14.10 60.41 -26.18
C VAL A 60 12.74 59.68 -26.40
N GLU A 61 12.05 59.11 -25.42
CA GLU A 61 11.99 59.34 -23.96
C GLU A 61 11.78 58.04 -23.15
N LEU A 62 12.38 57.95 -21.95
CA LEU A 62 12.06 56.94 -20.92
C LEU A 62 11.36 57.66 -19.75
N PRO A 63 10.25 57.13 -19.20
CA PRO A 63 9.59 57.76 -18.06
C PRO A 63 10.45 57.64 -16.78
N PRO A 64 10.43 58.66 -15.90
CA PRO A 64 11.34 58.75 -14.76
C PRO A 64 11.01 57.77 -13.61
N PRO A 65 12.00 57.38 -12.80
CA PRO A 65 11.78 56.57 -11.60
C PRO A 65 11.05 57.37 -10.52
N ARG A 66 10.02 56.78 -9.92
CA ARG A 66 9.35 57.37 -8.74
C ARG A 66 10.25 57.22 -7.51
N THR A 67 10.57 58.34 -6.88
CA THR A 67 11.30 58.41 -5.61
C THR A 67 10.43 57.93 -4.43
N PRO A 68 11.05 57.47 -3.32
CA PRO A 68 10.32 56.86 -2.20
C PRO A 68 9.58 57.91 -1.37
N VAL A 69 8.33 57.61 -0.99
CA VAL A 69 7.57 58.41 -0.03
C VAL A 69 8.02 58.08 1.39
N SER A 70 8.47 59.10 2.11
CA SER A 70 8.74 59.05 3.55
C SER A 70 7.45 58.77 4.33
N LEU A 71 7.49 57.77 5.21
CA LEU A 71 6.45 57.52 6.21
C LEU A 71 7.09 57.50 7.61
N ALA A 72 6.75 58.51 8.40
CA ALA A 72 7.19 58.69 9.78
C ALA A 72 6.62 57.60 10.73
N PRO A 73 7.24 57.35 11.90
CA PRO A 73 6.98 56.14 12.67
C PRO A 73 5.61 56.15 13.36
N ARG A 74 4.90 55.01 13.31
CA ARG A 74 3.76 54.76 14.19
C ARG A 74 4.24 54.27 15.55
N THR A 75 3.72 54.88 16.61
CA THR A 75 3.92 54.48 18.00
C THR A 75 3.24 53.14 18.31
N PRO A 76 3.75 52.37 19.30
CA PRO A 76 3.19 51.07 19.65
C PRO A 76 1.85 51.21 20.38
N ALA A 77 0.84 50.45 19.95
CA ALA A 77 -0.38 50.25 20.72
C ALA A 77 -0.08 49.35 21.93
N GLY A 78 -0.52 49.75 23.12
CA GLY A 78 -0.34 49.01 24.37
C GLY A 78 -1.17 47.73 24.46
N PRO A 79 -0.88 46.84 25.43
CA PRO A 79 -1.58 45.57 25.60
C PRO A 79 -3.01 45.76 26.13
N PRO A 80 -3.97 44.88 25.77
CA PRO A 80 -5.29 44.85 26.39
C PRO A 80 -5.20 44.34 27.86
N PRO A 81 -6.09 44.80 28.75
CA PRO A 81 -6.11 44.39 30.16
C PRO A 81 -6.64 42.95 30.36
N PRO A 82 -6.32 42.30 31.50
CA PRO A 82 -6.69 40.91 31.76
C PRO A 82 -8.17 40.76 32.18
N PRO A 83 -8.81 39.61 31.88
CA PRO A 83 -10.10 39.27 32.48
C PRO A 83 -9.90 38.85 33.94
N SER A 84 -10.56 39.56 34.86
CA SER A 84 -10.62 39.22 36.27
C SER A 84 -11.57 38.06 36.54
N SER A 85 -11.18 37.17 37.45
CA SER A 85 -12.08 36.17 38.06
C SER A 85 -13.03 36.83 39.07
N PRO A 86 -14.13 36.13 39.40
CA PRO A 86 -14.32 35.83 40.82
C PRO A 86 -14.61 34.33 41.05
N ALA A 87 -14.19 33.84 42.22
CA ALA A 87 -14.38 32.45 42.64
C ALA A 87 -15.39 32.31 43.79
N ALA A 88 -16.15 31.22 43.73
CA ALA A 88 -16.68 30.42 44.85
C ALA A 88 -17.49 31.08 46.00
N SER A 89 -18.79 30.78 46.06
CA SER A 89 -19.44 29.97 47.14
C SER A 89 -20.98 30.00 46.97
N GLY A 90 -21.75 28.94 47.25
CA GLY A 90 -21.39 27.54 47.48
C GLY A 90 -22.62 26.64 47.74
N ALA A 91 -22.42 25.33 47.52
CA ALA A 91 -23.11 24.19 48.16
C ALA A 91 -24.63 23.92 47.92
N PRO A 92 -25.11 22.66 48.13
CA PRO A 92 -26.35 22.09 47.56
C PRO A 92 -27.29 21.58 48.71
N PRO A 93 -28.11 20.49 48.62
CA PRO A 93 -28.70 19.69 47.53
C PRO A 93 -30.26 19.84 47.58
N PRO A 94 -31.20 18.86 47.51
CA PRO A 94 -31.19 17.43 47.16
C PRO A 94 -32.24 16.99 46.10
N ARG A 95 -32.47 15.66 46.04
CA ARG A 95 -33.53 14.94 45.31
C ARG A 95 -34.77 14.78 46.19
N LEU A 96 -35.95 14.45 45.62
CA LEU A 96 -36.78 13.34 46.12
C LEU A 96 -37.89 12.91 45.14
N SER A 97 -38.46 11.76 45.46
CA SER A 97 -39.40 10.97 44.66
C SER A 97 -40.83 11.01 45.22
N SER A 98 -41.72 10.34 44.49
CA SER A 98 -42.87 9.57 44.99
C SER A 98 -44.23 10.24 45.28
N GLN A 99 -45.25 9.57 44.72
CA GLN A 99 -46.52 9.15 45.34
C GLN A 99 -47.78 10.05 45.37
N PHE A 100 -48.87 9.37 44.96
CA PHE A 100 -50.28 9.45 45.36
C PHE A 100 -51.13 10.73 45.18
N ALA A 101 -52.08 10.61 44.24
CA ALA A 101 -53.53 10.83 44.37
C ALA A 101 -54.08 12.09 45.08
N SER A 102 -54.90 12.87 44.36
CA SER A 102 -56.36 12.69 44.33
C SER A 102 -57.09 13.82 43.55
N ARG A 103 -58.38 13.59 43.26
CA ARG A 103 -59.49 14.51 42.89
C ARG A 103 -59.16 16.01 42.68
N GLY A 104 -59.65 16.71 41.64
CA GLY A 104 -60.55 16.34 40.54
C GLY A 104 -61.45 17.51 40.12
N GLY A 105 -62.14 17.39 38.97
CA GLY A 105 -63.31 18.22 38.61
C GLY A 105 -63.08 19.36 37.59
N LEU A 106 -63.75 19.20 36.42
CA LEU A 106 -64.43 20.25 35.61
C LEU A 106 -63.56 21.40 35.03
N ASP A 107 -63.73 21.88 33.81
CA ASP A 107 -64.53 21.46 32.66
C ASP A 107 -63.99 22.17 31.39
N GLY A 108 -64.29 21.66 30.19
CA GLY A 108 -64.33 22.52 29.00
C GLY A 108 -63.62 22.06 27.70
N ILE A 109 -64.45 21.63 26.75
CA ILE A 109 -64.33 21.89 25.29
C ILE A 109 -63.24 21.11 24.51
N LEU A 110 -63.67 19.96 23.96
CA LEU A 110 -63.30 19.42 22.63
C LEU A 110 -64.63 19.14 21.89
N PRO A 111 -64.73 19.05 20.54
CA PRO A 111 -64.09 17.98 19.73
C PRO A 111 -63.76 18.48 18.29
N PRO A 112 -63.65 17.67 17.20
CA PRO A 112 -63.60 16.21 17.07
C PRO A 112 -62.54 15.61 16.11
N ARG A 113 -62.18 14.33 16.35
CA ARG A 113 -62.16 13.19 15.39
C ARG A 113 -61.05 12.16 15.67
N ALA A 114 -61.31 11.30 16.63
CA ALA A 114 -60.86 9.91 16.65
C ALA A 114 -61.91 9.05 17.39
N ALA A 115 -61.89 7.74 17.18
CA ALA A 115 -62.76 6.73 17.79
C ALA A 115 -64.26 6.73 17.39
N SER A 116 -64.57 5.96 16.35
CA SER A 116 -65.78 5.10 16.28
C SER A 116 -65.46 3.90 15.39
N ILE A 117 -65.96 2.68 15.61
CA ILE A 117 -66.50 2.03 16.82
C ILE A 117 -66.30 0.51 16.60
N MET A 118 -66.10 -0.28 17.66
CA MET A 118 -66.23 -1.74 17.58
C MET A 118 -67.62 -2.15 18.08
N ALA A 119 -68.14 -3.26 17.55
CA ALA A 119 -69.39 -3.94 17.92
C ALA A 119 -70.71 -3.28 17.47
N ALA A 120 -71.16 -3.64 16.26
CA ALA A 120 -72.38 -4.45 16.07
C ALA A 120 -72.59 -4.78 14.59
N GLU A 121 -72.52 -6.06 14.22
CA GLU A 121 -73.55 -6.79 13.44
C GLU A 121 -73.05 -8.20 13.08
N ALA A 122 -73.88 -9.20 13.35
CA ALA A 122 -73.66 -10.56 12.88
C ALA A 122 -74.30 -10.69 11.49
N GLY A 123 -73.49 -10.98 10.47
CA GLY A 123 -73.94 -11.10 9.08
C GLY A 123 -73.03 -12.04 8.28
N ASP A 124 -73.66 -12.95 7.53
CA ASP A 124 -73.03 -14.01 6.74
C ASP A 124 -72.10 -13.48 5.63
N GLY A 125 -70.97 -14.16 5.37
CA GLY A 125 -69.99 -13.72 4.36
C GLY A 125 -68.67 -14.50 4.33
N LYS A 126 -68.45 -15.25 3.23
CA LYS A 126 -67.25 -16.07 2.96
C LYS A 126 -65.92 -15.28 3.06
N PRO A 127 -64.81 -15.91 3.48
CA PRO A 127 -63.50 -15.26 3.57
C PRO A 127 -62.91 -14.95 2.18
N GLN A 128 -62.56 -13.69 1.93
CA GLN A 128 -61.76 -13.31 0.76
C GLN A 128 -60.25 -13.56 1.00
N PRO A 129 -59.48 -13.92 -0.04
CA PRO A 129 -58.05 -14.22 0.10
C PRO A 129 -57.22 -12.95 0.34
N GLY A 130 -56.54 -12.89 1.48
CA GLY A 130 -55.66 -11.78 1.85
C GLY A 130 -54.52 -11.56 0.84
N ARG A 131 -54.43 -10.35 0.28
CA ARG A 131 -53.32 -9.93 -0.59
C ARG A 131 -52.00 -9.94 0.19
N ARG A 132 -51.14 -10.94 -0.03
CA ARG A 132 -49.76 -10.95 0.48
C ARG A 132 -49.03 -9.68 0.01
N PRO A 133 -48.31 -8.94 0.88
CA PRO A 133 -47.59 -7.74 0.48
C PRO A 133 -46.55 -8.08 -0.59
N ARG A 134 -46.50 -7.28 -1.66
CA ARG A 134 -45.55 -7.49 -2.76
C ARG A 134 -44.12 -7.29 -2.24
N SER A 135 -43.41 -8.40 -2.03
CA SER A 135 -42.01 -8.39 -1.59
C SER A 135 -41.14 -7.51 -2.50
N ARG A 136 -40.33 -6.64 -1.89
CA ARG A 136 -39.44 -5.70 -2.59
C ARG A 136 -38.54 -6.48 -3.56
N LEU A 137 -38.27 -5.93 -4.75
CA LEU A 137 -37.48 -6.58 -5.81
C LEU A 137 -36.16 -7.17 -5.29
N ILE A 138 -35.47 -6.44 -4.41
CA ILE A 138 -34.21 -6.84 -3.77
C ILE A 138 -34.34 -8.16 -2.99
N VAL A 139 -35.46 -8.35 -2.28
CA VAL A 139 -35.72 -9.58 -1.49
C VAL A 139 -35.98 -10.77 -2.41
N ARG A 140 -36.67 -10.56 -3.54
CA ARG A 140 -36.87 -11.60 -4.56
C ARG A 140 -35.56 -12.01 -5.23
N LEU A 141 -34.72 -11.02 -5.56
CA LEU A 141 -33.40 -11.27 -6.14
C LEU A 141 -32.47 -11.99 -5.15
N GLY A 142 -32.47 -11.58 -3.88
CA GLY A 142 -31.73 -12.27 -2.82
C GLY A 142 -32.17 -13.73 -2.63
N ALA A 143 -33.48 -13.98 -2.60
CA ALA A 143 -34.03 -15.34 -2.53
C ALA A 143 -33.66 -16.20 -3.76
N LEU A 144 -33.68 -15.62 -4.97
CA LEU A 144 -33.25 -16.29 -6.20
C LEU A 144 -31.76 -16.68 -6.14
N LEU A 145 -30.89 -15.76 -5.71
CA LEU A 145 -29.44 -15.97 -5.57
C LEU A 145 -29.12 -17.03 -4.52
N VAL A 146 -29.83 -17.02 -3.39
CA VAL A 146 -29.73 -18.05 -2.33
C VAL A 146 -30.13 -19.42 -2.86
N ALA A 147 -31.26 -19.51 -3.57
CA ALA A 147 -31.76 -20.76 -4.15
C ALA A 147 -30.80 -21.35 -5.21
N HIS A 148 -30.10 -20.51 -5.98
CA HIS A 148 -29.14 -20.93 -7.01
C HIS A 148 -27.68 -20.73 -6.59
N SER A 149 -27.41 -20.70 -5.27
CA SER A 149 -26.12 -20.33 -4.71
C SER A 149 -24.93 -21.09 -5.32
N VAL A 150 -25.06 -22.39 -5.60
CA VAL A 150 -24.01 -23.21 -6.25
C VAL A 150 -23.70 -22.73 -7.68
N LEU A 151 -24.72 -22.43 -8.49
CA LEU A 151 -24.53 -21.95 -9.87
C LEU A 151 -23.88 -20.56 -9.86
N VAL A 152 -24.37 -19.67 -8.99
CA VAL A 152 -23.81 -18.33 -8.78
C VAL A 152 -22.34 -18.44 -8.33
N SER A 153 -22.02 -19.34 -7.40
CA SER A 153 -20.64 -19.57 -6.96
C SER A 153 -19.72 -19.94 -8.12
N VAL A 154 -20.10 -20.91 -8.94
CA VAL A 154 -19.28 -21.36 -10.08
C VAL A 154 -19.08 -20.25 -11.10
N VAL A 155 -20.15 -19.55 -11.50
CA VAL A 155 -20.08 -18.44 -12.46
C VAL A 155 -19.20 -17.31 -11.94
N CYS A 156 -19.40 -16.89 -10.69
CA CYS A 156 -18.62 -15.80 -10.08
C CYS A 156 -17.14 -16.17 -9.89
N CYS A 157 -16.81 -17.41 -9.48
CA CYS A 157 -15.42 -17.84 -9.38
C CYS A 157 -14.72 -17.87 -10.74
N ILE A 158 -15.35 -18.45 -11.77
CA ILE A 158 -14.79 -18.48 -13.13
C ILE A 158 -14.63 -17.06 -13.68
N ALA A 159 -15.67 -16.22 -13.56
CA ALA A 159 -15.62 -14.84 -14.01
C ALA A 159 -14.55 -14.02 -13.27
N GLY A 160 -14.37 -14.25 -11.95
CA GLY A 160 -13.33 -13.60 -11.15
C GLY A 160 -11.91 -14.00 -11.59
N SER A 161 -11.66 -15.30 -11.79
CA SER A 161 -10.36 -15.79 -12.29
C SER A 161 -10.07 -15.29 -13.72
N VAL A 162 -11.06 -15.29 -14.61
CA VAL A 162 -10.90 -14.76 -15.98
C VAL A 162 -10.67 -13.26 -15.97
N ALA A 163 -11.43 -12.49 -15.17
CA ALA A 163 -11.24 -11.05 -15.03
C ALA A 163 -9.85 -10.70 -14.46
N PHE A 164 -9.28 -11.54 -13.58
CA PHE A 164 -7.93 -11.37 -13.06
C PHE A 164 -6.85 -11.58 -14.14
N LEU A 165 -6.99 -12.63 -14.96
CA LEU A 165 -6.10 -12.89 -16.11
C LEU A 165 -6.21 -11.82 -17.22
N LEU A 166 -7.34 -11.11 -17.30
CA LEU A 166 -7.56 -10.01 -18.25
C LEU A 166 -7.00 -8.66 -17.80
N LEU A 167 -6.53 -8.51 -16.54
CA LEU A 167 -6.03 -7.22 -16.03
C LEU A 167 -4.91 -6.58 -16.89
N PRO A 168 -3.92 -7.32 -17.45
CA PRO A 168 -2.92 -6.74 -18.35
C PRO A 168 -3.50 -6.19 -19.66
N VAL A 169 -4.62 -6.76 -20.13
CA VAL A 169 -5.35 -6.29 -21.34
C VAL A 169 -6.16 -5.03 -21.02
N LEU A 170 -6.64 -4.90 -19.79
CA LEU A 170 -7.41 -3.75 -19.28
C LEU A 170 -6.52 -2.63 -18.72
N ALA A 171 -5.19 -2.79 -18.79
CA ALA A 171 -4.24 -1.78 -18.34
C ALA A 171 -4.30 -0.53 -19.23
N LYS A 172 -4.30 0.64 -18.59
CA LYS A 172 -4.30 1.94 -19.28
C LYS A 172 -2.86 2.42 -19.45
N ASN A 173 -2.59 3.13 -20.54
CA ASN A 173 -1.34 3.87 -20.66
C ASN A 173 -1.25 4.90 -19.53
N THR A 174 -0.06 5.06 -18.95
CA THR A 174 0.21 6.12 -17.99
C THR A 174 0.21 7.48 -18.69
N TYR A 175 -0.17 8.51 -17.95
CA TYR A 175 -0.18 9.90 -18.38
C TYR A 175 0.18 10.77 -17.18
N VAL A 176 0.81 11.91 -17.41
CA VAL A 176 1.05 12.89 -16.34
C VAL A 176 -0.24 13.64 -16.11
N SER A 177 -0.85 13.49 -14.92
CA SER A 177 -2.15 14.08 -14.61
C SER A 177 -2.05 15.54 -14.13
N GLU A 178 -0.96 15.88 -13.45
CA GLU A 178 -0.68 17.23 -12.97
C GLU A 178 0.07 18.05 -14.02
N ASN A 179 -0.57 19.10 -14.53
CA ASN A 179 -0.03 19.96 -15.58
C ASN A 179 1.20 20.77 -15.11
N ALA A 180 1.27 21.16 -13.84
CA ALA A 180 2.37 21.95 -13.28
C ALA A 180 3.75 21.27 -13.40
N LEU A 181 3.77 19.94 -13.51
CA LEU A 181 5.00 19.15 -13.64
C LEU A 181 5.77 19.45 -14.94
N MET A 182 5.06 19.75 -16.03
CA MET A 182 5.60 20.08 -17.36
C MET A 182 6.93 19.35 -17.70
N PRO A 183 6.95 18.00 -17.70
CA PRO A 183 8.19 17.24 -17.71
C PRO A 183 8.99 17.49 -19.00
N GLY A 184 10.21 18.00 -18.84
CA GLY A 184 11.06 18.37 -19.98
C GLY A 184 10.58 19.63 -20.70
N SER A 185 9.90 20.55 -20.03
CA SER A 185 9.72 21.94 -20.52
C SER A 185 11.03 22.73 -20.50
N ALA A 186 11.86 22.54 -19.47
CA ALA A 186 13.19 23.12 -19.34
C ALA A 186 14.25 22.32 -20.09
N ASN A 187 15.28 23.02 -20.59
CA ASN A 187 16.51 22.41 -21.07
C ASN A 187 17.44 22.12 -19.88
N PRO A 188 18.05 20.92 -19.79
CA PRO A 188 18.93 20.59 -18.68
C PRO A 188 20.24 21.37 -18.75
N MET A 189 20.64 21.96 -17.63
CA MET A 189 21.90 22.67 -17.44
C MET A 189 23.07 21.73 -17.16
N PHE A 190 22.81 20.49 -16.70
CA PHE A 190 23.86 19.52 -16.36
C PHE A 190 24.77 19.22 -17.55
N SER A 191 26.06 19.50 -17.36
CA SER A 191 27.05 19.66 -18.43
C SER A 191 28.24 18.71 -18.29
N SER A 192 29.12 18.71 -19.30
CA SER A 192 30.37 17.96 -19.24
C SER A 192 31.30 18.44 -18.11
N GLN A 193 31.21 19.70 -17.66
CA GLN A 193 32.01 20.20 -16.55
C GLN A 193 31.58 19.56 -15.22
N ASP A 194 30.27 19.42 -15.01
CA ASP A 194 29.72 18.77 -13.82
C ASP A 194 30.06 17.26 -13.83
N VAL A 195 30.14 16.63 -15.01
CA VAL A 195 30.67 15.26 -15.16
C VAL A 195 32.16 15.15 -14.82
N VAL A 196 32.99 16.15 -15.11
CA VAL A 196 34.40 16.18 -14.67
C VAL A 196 34.48 16.30 -13.15
N GLU A 197 33.63 17.11 -12.53
CA GLU A 197 33.52 17.20 -11.07
C GLU A 197 33.09 15.86 -10.43
N ALA A 198 32.09 15.18 -10.99
CA ALA A 198 31.67 13.85 -10.54
C ALA A 198 32.81 12.82 -10.62
N ASN A 199 33.59 12.83 -11.71
CA ASN A 199 34.73 11.96 -11.90
C ASN A 199 35.92 12.30 -10.96
N ARG A 200 36.10 13.57 -10.60
CA ARG A 200 37.10 14.01 -9.60
C ARG A 200 36.72 13.48 -8.22
N PHE A 201 35.50 13.73 -7.77
CA PHE A 201 35.01 13.28 -6.46
C PHE A 201 35.03 11.75 -6.33
N LEU A 202 34.67 11.04 -7.40
CA LEU A 202 34.83 9.58 -7.51
C LEU A 202 36.28 9.12 -7.24
N LYS A 203 37.29 9.77 -7.83
CA LYS A 203 38.71 9.40 -7.65
C LYS A 203 39.14 9.63 -6.21
N GLU A 204 38.83 10.80 -5.65
CA GLU A 204 39.13 11.12 -4.23
C GLU A 204 38.51 10.12 -3.24
N ILE A 205 37.28 9.65 -3.50
CA ILE A 205 36.62 8.61 -2.70
C ILE A 205 37.34 7.25 -2.81
N LEU A 206 37.71 6.83 -4.02
CA LEU A 206 38.37 5.53 -4.25
C LEU A 206 39.81 5.51 -3.71
N ASP A 207 40.53 6.63 -3.81
CA ASP A 207 41.88 6.79 -3.28
C ASP A 207 41.87 6.68 -1.75
N ARG A 208 40.88 7.29 -1.06
CA ARG A 208 40.68 7.10 0.39
C ARG A 208 40.18 5.72 0.76
N GLY A 209 39.21 5.16 0.03
CA GLY A 209 38.62 3.85 0.31
C GLY A 209 39.58 2.67 0.13
N SER A 210 40.66 2.85 -0.64
CA SER A 210 41.71 1.85 -0.83
C SER A 210 42.67 1.76 0.38
N ALA A 211 42.79 2.82 1.16
CA ALA A 211 43.39 2.73 2.49
C ALA A 211 42.36 2.15 3.47
N LYS A 212 42.79 1.32 4.43
CA LYS A 212 41.91 0.72 5.45
C LYS A 212 41.49 1.75 6.52
N VAL A 213 40.75 2.79 6.14
CA VAL A 213 40.44 3.92 7.01
C VAL A 213 39.09 3.78 7.71
N THR A 214 38.93 4.47 8.84
CA THR A 214 37.66 4.58 9.55
C THR A 214 36.59 5.21 8.65
N GLY A 215 35.41 4.60 8.59
CA GLY A 215 34.31 5.05 7.69
C GLY A 215 33.81 6.48 7.92
N THR A 216 34.24 7.13 9.01
CA THR A 216 34.08 8.57 9.25
C THR A 216 34.83 9.46 8.25
N GLU A 217 35.87 8.96 7.57
CA GLU A 217 36.62 9.77 6.60
C GLU A 217 35.86 10.06 5.30
N ILE A 218 35.11 9.08 4.78
CA ILE A 218 34.27 9.31 3.58
C ILE A 218 33.18 10.33 3.92
N ALA A 219 32.56 10.21 5.10
CA ALA A 219 31.60 11.19 5.59
C ALA A 219 32.22 12.59 5.71
N LYS A 220 33.46 12.70 6.23
CA LYS A 220 34.23 13.94 6.34
C LYS A 220 34.57 14.56 4.97
N LEU A 221 34.96 13.73 3.99
CA LEU A 221 35.23 14.17 2.61
C LEU A 221 33.96 14.73 1.95
N ILE A 222 32.83 14.03 2.06
CA ILE A 222 31.52 14.52 1.62
C ILE A 222 31.21 15.87 2.29
N GLY A 223 31.42 15.97 3.61
CA GLY A 223 31.16 17.20 4.35
C GLY A 223 32.03 18.39 3.91
N GLN A 224 33.31 18.17 3.61
CA GLN A 224 34.19 19.22 3.08
C GLN A 224 33.65 19.77 1.76
N HIS A 225 33.36 18.90 0.79
CA HIS A 225 32.81 19.28 -0.51
C HIS A 225 31.44 19.99 -0.40
N VAL A 226 30.56 19.57 0.51
CA VAL A 226 29.28 20.27 0.79
C VAL A 226 29.49 21.70 1.32
N VAL A 227 30.49 21.90 2.18
CA VAL A 227 30.82 23.22 2.74
C VAL A 227 31.53 24.11 1.70
N ASP A 228 32.41 23.55 0.87
CA ASP A 228 33.11 24.27 -0.20
C ASP A 228 32.14 24.80 -1.27
N VAL A 229 31.01 24.12 -1.47
CA VAL A 229 29.89 24.54 -2.32
C VAL A 229 29.01 25.62 -1.66
N GLY A 230 29.23 25.93 -0.37
CA GLY A 230 28.50 26.96 0.39
C GLY A 230 27.17 26.48 0.99
N ALA A 231 26.92 25.18 1.04
CA ALA A 231 25.68 24.61 1.59
C ALA A 231 25.75 24.37 3.11
N GLU A 232 24.57 24.26 3.76
CA GLU A 232 24.49 23.94 5.17
C GLU A 232 24.78 22.45 5.42
N LEU A 233 25.93 22.15 6.03
CA LEU A 233 26.27 20.79 6.51
C LEU A 233 25.75 20.53 7.93
N TYR A 234 25.31 19.29 8.19
CA TYR A 234 25.38 18.63 9.48
C TYR A 234 25.60 17.11 9.33
N TYR A 235 26.03 16.45 10.41
CA TYR A 235 26.13 14.99 10.47
C TYR A 235 25.02 14.41 11.34
N HIS A 236 24.37 13.35 10.86
CA HIS A 236 23.35 12.62 11.61
C HIS A 236 23.90 11.25 12.04
N LYS A 237 24.15 11.12 13.34
CA LYS A 237 24.58 9.88 13.98
C LYS A 237 23.35 9.06 14.35
N PHE A 238 23.25 7.83 13.83
CA PHE A 238 22.22 6.88 14.22
C PHE A 238 22.84 5.62 14.80
N HIS A 239 22.11 4.94 15.68
CA HIS A 239 22.48 3.62 16.15
C HIS A 239 21.68 2.58 15.37
N PRO A 240 22.25 1.42 15.00
CA PRO A 240 21.48 0.33 14.44
C PRO A 240 20.51 -0.16 15.51
N HIS A 241 19.22 0.14 15.35
CA HIS A 241 18.21 -0.53 16.16
C HIS A 241 18.26 -2.02 15.82
N GLY A 242 18.56 -2.86 16.81
CA GLY A 242 18.24 -4.27 16.71
C GLY A 242 16.72 -4.42 16.53
N ASN A 243 16.29 -5.40 15.72
CA ASN A 243 14.87 -5.68 15.48
C ASN A 243 14.18 -6.22 16.76
N GLN A 244 13.94 -5.33 17.72
CA GLN A 244 13.09 -5.60 18.88
C GLN A 244 11.63 -5.48 18.42
N PHE A 245 10.92 -6.59 18.49
CA PHE A 245 9.52 -6.63 18.14
C PHE A 245 8.66 -5.99 19.22
N HIS A 246 7.74 -5.14 18.78
CA HIS A 246 6.70 -4.56 19.60
C HIS A 246 5.34 -5.10 19.13
N PRO A 247 4.72 -6.07 19.86
CA PRO A 247 3.51 -6.78 19.41
C PRO A 247 2.28 -5.91 19.12
N LEU A 248 2.31 -4.65 19.54
CA LEU A 248 1.22 -3.68 19.43
C LEU A 248 1.56 -2.51 18.49
N HIS A 249 2.74 -2.53 17.85
CA HIS A 249 3.21 -1.45 16.96
C HIS A 249 2.59 -1.51 15.54
N PHE A 250 1.75 -2.52 15.26
CA PHE A 250 0.92 -2.57 14.03
C PHE A 250 -0.01 -1.35 13.86
N PHE A 251 -0.31 -0.60 14.92
CA PHE A 251 -1.20 0.58 14.91
C PHE A 251 -0.53 1.87 15.39
N SER A 252 0.79 1.88 15.58
CA SER A 252 1.54 3.02 16.09
C SER A 252 2.72 3.32 15.18
N SER A 253 2.87 4.56 14.70
CA SER A 253 4.14 5.07 14.17
C SER A 253 5.03 5.66 15.27
N ILE A 254 4.55 5.66 16.52
CA ILE A 254 5.23 6.21 17.68
C ILE A 254 6.00 5.08 18.35
N THR A 255 7.32 5.06 18.09
CA THR A 255 8.28 4.40 18.97
C THR A 255 8.33 5.16 20.28
N ASN A 256 7.53 4.73 21.26
CA ASN A 256 7.86 5.05 22.65
C ASN A 256 9.19 4.35 22.96
N THR A 257 10.29 5.08 22.84
CA THR A 257 11.62 4.68 23.28
C THR A 257 11.65 4.64 24.80
N MET A 258 10.97 3.66 25.40
CA MET A 258 11.50 3.07 26.62
C MET A 258 12.82 2.43 26.23
N GLU A 259 13.91 3.11 26.53
CA GLU A 259 15.27 2.62 26.36
C GLU A 259 15.44 1.36 27.22
N MET A 260 15.13 0.20 26.65
CA MET A 260 15.49 -1.09 27.23
C MET A 260 17.01 -1.22 27.14
N GLN A 261 17.64 -0.82 28.25
CA GLN A 261 19.06 -0.60 28.45
C GLN A 261 19.85 -1.91 28.36
N HIS A 262 20.02 -2.43 27.14
CA HIS A 262 21.03 -3.44 26.88
C HIS A 262 22.42 -2.79 26.88
N ASN A 263 23.34 -3.40 27.63
CA ASN A 263 24.78 -3.12 27.63
C ASN A 263 25.43 -3.44 26.26
N SER A 264 24.99 -2.75 25.21
CA SER A 264 25.67 -2.70 23.92
C SER A 264 26.81 -1.69 24.03
N SER A 265 28.00 -2.05 23.58
CA SER A 265 29.12 -1.11 23.57
C SER A 265 28.77 0.06 22.64
N CYS A 266 28.85 1.29 23.14
CA CYS A 266 28.54 2.52 22.40
C CYS A 266 29.58 2.89 21.30
N THR A 267 30.11 1.85 20.64
CA THR A 267 31.10 1.86 19.56
C THR A 267 30.51 1.53 18.19
N LEU A 268 29.30 0.96 18.12
CA LEU A 268 28.60 0.68 16.85
C LEU A 268 27.54 1.75 16.53
N PHE A 269 27.89 2.68 15.65
CA PHE A 269 26.97 3.68 15.11
C PHE A 269 27.20 3.92 13.61
N GLY A 270 26.14 4.35 12.92
CA GLY A 270 26.14 4.86 11.55
C GLY A 270 26.28 6.38 11.52
N LEU A 271 26.83 6.94 10.44
CA LEU A 271 27.03 8.38 10.28
C LEU A 271 26.60 8.85 8.90
N ASN A 272 25.41 9.44 8.80
CA ASN A 272 24.93 10.08 7.58
C ASN A 272 25.51 11.49 7.46
N SER A 273 25.91 11.88 6.24
CA SER A 273 26.24 13.27 5.91
C SER A 273 25.03 13.94 5.26
N VAL A 274 24.61 15.11 5.75
CA VAL A 274 23.44 15.83 5.24
C VAL A 274 23.83 17.25 4.83
N GLY A 275 23.63 17.57 3.54
CA GLY A 275 23.75 18.91 2.99
C GLY A 275 22.38 19.53 2.72
N ILE A 276 22.17 20.79 3.07
CA ILE A 276 20.96 21.57 2.75
C ILE A 276 21.33 22.81 1.94
N ILE A 277 20.69 22.98 0.78
CA ILE A 277 20.70 24.20 -0.02
C ILE A 277 19.37 24.92 0.18
N ARG A 278 19.41 26.21 0.52
CA ARG A 278 18.23 27.07 0.62
C ARG A 278 17.82 27.59 -0.75
N ALA A 279 16.53 27.52 -1.07
CA ALA A 279 16.02 27.97 -2.36
C ALA A 279 16.08 29.49 -2.52
N PRO A 280 16.67 30.04 -3.59
CA PRO A 280 16.73 31.49 -3.84
C PRO A 280 15.37 32.12 -4.16
N ARG A 281 14.38 31.34 -4.60
CA ARG A 281 12.99 31.80 -4.84
C ARG A 281 11.97 31.22 -3.85
N GLY A 282 12.42 30.38 -2.92
CA GLY A 282 11.56 29.74 -1.93
C GLY A 282 11.53 30.54 -0.62
N ASP A 283 10.51 30.28 0.19
CA ASP A 283 10.42 30.78 1.57
C ASP A 283 10.92 29.75 2.61
N GLY A 284 11.56 28.67 2.14
CA GLY A 284 12.07 27.57 2.97
C GLY A 284 11.00 26.64 3.54
N LYS A 285 9.71 26.77 3.16
CA LYS A 285 8.63 25.91 3.69
C LYS A 285 8.52 24.54 3.04
N GLU A 286 9.13 24.34 1.87
CA GLU A 286 9.11 23.06 1.15
C GLU A 286 10.51 22.62 0.74
N ALA A 287 10.72 21.30 0.67
CA ALA A 287 11.99 20.69 0.33
C ALA A 287 11.86 19.49 -0.61
N ILE A 288 12.90 19.24 -1.41
CA ILE A 288 13.09 18.02 -2.22
C ILE A 288 14.30 17.27 -1.66
N VAL A 289 14.15 15.97 -1.40
CA VAL A 289 15.24 15.15 -0.84
C VAL A 289 15.88 14.29 -1.91
N LEU A 290 17.21 14.33 -1.99
CA LEU A 290 18.04 13.43 -2.78
C LEU A 290 18.74 12.48 -1.81
N VAL A 291 18.64 11.17 -2.05
CA VAL A 291 19.28 10.16 -1.20
C VAL A 291 20.22 9.30 -2.01
N THR A 292 21.46 9.19 -1.56
CA THR A 292 22.44 8.23 -2.09
C THR A 292 22.95 7.34 -0.97
N PRO A 293 22.58 6.05 -0.94
CA PRO A 293 23.19 5.09 -0.03
C PRO A 293 24.63 4.76 -0.45
N TYR A 294 25.52 4.60 0.52
CA TYR A 294 26.90 4.15 0.31
C TYR A 294 27.43 3.36 1.52
N ASN A 295 28.27 2.36 1.29
CA ASN A 295 28.89 1.61 2.38
C ASN A 295 30.19 2.30 2.82
N SER A 296 30.20 2.90 4.01
CA SER A 296 31.38 3.63 4.50
C SER A 296 32.57 2.74 4.94
N GLN A 297 32.42 1.41 4.99
CA GLN A 297 33.53 0.47 5.29
C GLN A 297 34.17 -0.15 4.04
N ASN A 298 33.38 -0.41 3.00
CA ASN A 298 33.85 -1.07 1.79
C ASN A 298 33.12 -0.50 0.57
N ILE A 299 33.55 0.69 0.15
CA ILE A 299 32.89 1.44 -0.91
C ILE A 299 33.24 0.89 -2.30
N GLY A 300 32.23 0.40 -3.01
CA GLY A 300 32.40 -0.09 -4.37
C GLY A 300 32.51 1.05 -5.40
N GLN A 301 33.12 0.80 -6.56
CA GLN A 301 33.18 1.78 -7.67
C GLN A 301 31.80 2.27 -8.10
N SER A 302 30.79 1.41 -8.06
CA SER A 302 29.37 1.75 -8.32
C SER A 302 28.80 2.72 -7.27
N GLU A 303 29.09 2.53 -5.98
CA GLU A 303 28.63 3.40 -4.89
C GLU A 303 29.37 4.75 -4.92
N ALA A 304 30.69 4.74 -5.10
CA ALA A 304 31.48 5.96 -5.26
C ALA A 304 31.04 6.77 -6.49
N LEU A 305 30.62 6.11 -7.57
CA LEU A 305 30.06 6.77 -8.76
C LEU A 305 28.67 7.36 -8.50
N SER A 306 27.88 6.74 -7.60
CA SER A 306 26.59 7.26 -7.14
C SER A 306 26.77 8.55 -6.33
N LEU A 307 27.72 8.57 -5.39
CA LEU A 307 28.13 9.78 -4.66
C LEU A 307 28.72 10.85 -5.60
N GLY A 308 29.55 10.44 -6.56
CA GLY A 308 30.07 11.28 -7.64
C GLY A 308 28.98 12.04 -8.39
N LEU A 309 27.97 11.30 -8.86
CA LEU A 309 26.82 11.85 -9.56
C LEU A 309 26.00 12.78 -8.65
N ALA A 310 25.71 12.38 -7.41
CA ALA A 310 24.88 13.16 -6.50
C ALA A 310 25.53 14.46 -6.03
N PHE A 311 26.83 14.43 -5.70
CA PHE A 311 27.58 15.64 -5.37
C PHE A 311 27.57 16.63 -6.53
N SER A 312 27.83 16.15 -7.74
CA SER A 312 27.84 16.97 -8.95
C SER A 312 26.47 17.62 -9.23
N ILE A 313 25.37 16.87 -9.05
CA ILE A 313 24.01 17.41 -9.12
C ILE A 313 23.77 18.45 -8.00
N PHE A 314 24.17 18.17 -6.77
CA PHE A 314 24.02 19.07 -5.63
C PHE A 314 24.82 20.38 -5.82
N SER A 315 26.05 20.27 -6.34
CA SER A 315 26.90 21.39 -6.78
C SER A 315 26.23 22.21 -7.89
N LEU A 316 25.59 21.59 -8.88
CA LEU A 316 24.79 22.32 -9.86
C LEU A 316 23.62 23.06 -9.19
N LEU A 317 22.91 22.39 -8.28
CA LEU A 317 21.72 22.93 -7.63
C LEU A 317 22.01 24.11 -6.69
N SER A 318 23.20 24.23 -6.11
CA SER A 318 23.56 25.43 -5.33
C SER A 318 23.81 26.65 -6.23
N ARG A 319 24.15 26.44 -7.50
CA ARG A 319 24.49 27.48 -8.49
C ARG A 319 23.28 27.98 -9.29
N VAL A 320 22.16 27.27 -9.30
CA VAL A 320 20.96 27.65 -10.09
C VAL A 320 20.07 28.65 -9.38
N THR A 321 19.48 29.56 -10.16
CA THR A 321 18.59 30.63 -9.64
C THR A 321 17.10 30.30 -9.74
N TRP A 322 16.71 29.14 -10.27
CA TRP A 322 15.31 28.75 -10.50
C TRP A 322 14.68 27.91 -9.39
N LEU A 323 15.46 27.48 -8.39
CA LEU A 323 14.97 26.70 -7.26
C LEU A 323 13.99 27.51 -6.39
N ALA A 324 12.84 26.91 -6.13
CA ALA A 324 11.75 27.38 -5.28
C ALA A 324 11.55 26.50 -4.03
N LYS A 325 12.14 25.30 -3.99
CA LYS A 325 12.13 24.38 -2.85
C LYS A 325 13.55 24.09 -2.38
N ASP A 326 13.76 24.01 -1.07
CA ASP A 326 15.06 23.67 -0.48
C ASP A 326 15.52 22.28 -0.97
N ILE A 327 16.81 22.09 -1.22
CA ILE A 327 17.35 20.78 -1.60
C ILE A 327 18.08 20.18 -0.41
N VAL A 328 17.66 18.98 0.00
CA VAL A 328 18.35 18.18 1.01
C VAL A 328 19.06 17.03 0.31
N TRP A 329 20.38 16.93 0.44
CA TRP A 329 21.13 15.75 0.02
C TRP A 329 21.55 14.93 1.25
N LEU A 330 21.03 13.70 1.32
CA LEU A 330 21.35 12.70 2.32
C LEU A 330 22.29 11.65 1.71
N ALA A 331 23.56 11.70 2.08
CA ALA A 331 24.47 10.59 1.88
C ALA A 331 24.27 9.60 3.04
N ALA A 332 23.56 8.50 2.77
CA ALA A 332 23.11 7.54 3.77
C ALA A 332 24.12 6.40 3.94
N ASP A 333 24.59 6.19 5.17
CA ASP A 333 25.61 5.18 5.51
C ASP A 333 24.97 3.78 5.62
N SER A 334 25.07 3.00 4.54
CA SER A 334 24.34 1.74 4.36
C SER A 334 24.91 0.54 5.13
N ARG A 335 25.93 0.74 5.98
CA ARG A 335 26.59 -0.32 6.79
C ARG A 335 25.61 -1.22 7.57
N TYR A 336 24.49 -0.65 8.02
CA TYR A 336 23.44 -1.35 8.78
C TYR A 336 22.11 -1.47 7.97
N GLY A 337 22.20 -1.42 6.64
CA GLY A 337 21.08 -1.45 5.70
C GLY A 337 20.69 -0.07 5.18
N GLU A 338 20.39 0.00 3.88
CA GLU A 338 19.99 1.26 3.20
C GLU A 338 18.70 1.86 3.80
N TYR A 339 17.73 1.01 4.18
CA TYR A 339 16.47 1.46 4.80
C TYR A 339 16.72 2.08 6.17
N THR A 340 17.45 1.39 7.06
CA THR A 340 17.74 1.79 8.44
C THR A 340 18.36 3.19 8.53
N ALA A 341 19.29 3.49 7.62
CA ALA A 341 19.97 4.78 7.56
C ALA A 341 19.04 5.95 7.18
N VAL A 342 18.01 5.68 6.37
CA VAL A 342 17.02 6.68 5.92
C VAL A 342 15.87 6.81 6.93
N ASP A 343 15.37 5.68 7.43
CA ASP A 343 14.32 5.61 8.45
C ASP A 343 14.72 6.33 9.75
N SER A 344 15.93 6.09 10.26
CA SER A 344 16.45 6.82 11.43
C SER A 344 16.54 8.33 11.21
N TRP A 345 17.02 8.76 10.03
CA TRP A 345 17.07 10.18 9.69
C TRP A 345 15.68 10.82 9.58
N LEU A 346 14.70 10.11 9.00
CA LEU A 346 13.32 10.58 8.91
C LEU A 346 12.64 10.67 10.27
N LYS A 347 12.92 9.73 11.18
CA LYS A 347 12.45 9.77 12.57
C LYS A 347 12.89 11.05 13.28
N ASP A 348 14.18 11.36 13.25
CA ASP A 348 14.72 12.59 13.83
C ASP A 348 14.23 13.86 13.09
N TYR A 349 14.09 13.77 11.76
CA TYR A 349 13.57 14.89 10.94
C TYR A 349 12.16 15.27 11.33
N HIS A 350 11.27 14.30 11.58
CA HIS A 350 9.88 14.56 11.96
C HIS A 350 9.70 14.79 13.47
N ASN A 351 10.40 14.03 14.32
CA ASN A 351 10.32 14.05 15.77
C ASN A 351 11.66 14.48 16.42
N PRO A 352 12.07 15.76 16.27
CA PRO A 352 13.34 16.22 16.80
C PRO A 352 13.34 16.18 18.33
N LEU A 353 14.30 15.44 18.90
CA LEU A 353 14.57 15.46 20.33
C LEU A 353 15.20 16.80 20.69
N PHE A 354 14.36 17.77 21.06
CA PHE A 354 14.81 19.00 21.70
C PHE A 354 15.39 18.66 23.08
N LEU A 355 16.71 18.44 23.16
CA LEU A 355 17.45 18.46 24.43
C LEU A 355 17.34 19.86 25.03
N SER A 356 16.26 20.07 25.80
CA SER A 356 16.10 21.23 26.65
C SER A 356 17.19 21.19 27.73
N ASN A 357 18.05 22.20 27.76
CA ASN A 357 18.94 22.45 28.89
C ASN A 357 18.12 22.49 30.19
N SER A 358 18.17 21.42 30.96
CA SER A 358 17.58 21.31 32.29
C SER A 358 18.32 20.22 33.05
N GLY A 359 19.08 20.61 34.07
CA GLY A 359 20.00 19.73 34.79
C GLY A 359 19.30 18.69 35.66
N LYS A 360 18.76 17.64 35.04
CA LYS A 360 18.42 16.37 35.70
C LYS A 360 18.94 15.22 34.85
N ILE A 361 20.12 14.72 35.22
CA ILE A 361 20.77 13.57 34.61
C ILE A 361 19.90 12.34 34.89
N GLY A 362 19.08 11.96 33.91
CA GLY A 362 18.46 10.65 33.84
C GLY A 362 19.54 9.62 33.49
N THR A 363 19.77 8.67 34.39
CA THR A 363 20.79 7.64 34.24
C THR A 363 20.42 6.66 33.11
N GLY A 364 20.94 6.93 31.91
CA GLY A 364 20.70 6.14 30.69
C GLY A 364 21.64 6.49 29.53
N VAL A 365 22.15 7.73 29.50
CA VAL A 365 23.05 8.24 28.46
C VAL A 365 24.42 7.54 28.52
N CYS A 366 24.84 6.90 27.43
CA CYS A 366 26.24 6.48 27.24
C CYS A 366 27.17 7.69 27.39
N PHE A 367 28.17 7.60 28.27
CA PHE A 367 29.10 8.68 28.57
C PHE A 367 29.67 9.37 27.30
N GLU A 368 29.42 10.67 27.19
CA GLU A 368 29.71 11.47 25.99
C GLU A 368 31.20 11.81 25.80
N GLU A 369 32.10 11.34 26.67
CA GLU A 369 33.53 11.69 26.62
C GLU A 369 34.22 11.24 25.32
N ASN A 370 33.96 10.01 24.87
CA ASN A 370 34.45 9.52 23.57
C ASN A 370 33.77 10.21 22.38
N ILE A 371 32.54 10.71 22.56
CA ILE A 371 31.82 11.47 21.53
C ILE A 371 32.45 12.85 21.39
N LEU A 372 32.74 13.55 22.49
CA LEU A 372 33.41 14.83 22.48
C LEU A 372 34.77 14.71 21.77
N HIS A 373 35.59 13.70 22.10
CA HIS A 373 36.91 13.51 21.50
C HIS A 373 36.85 13.18 19.98
N LEU A 374 35.86 12.41 19.52
CA LEU A 374 35.67 12.12 18.10
C LEU A 374 35.11 13.34 17.33
N LEU A 375 34.18 14.09 17.94
CA LEU A 375 33.67 15.34 17.38
C LEU A 375 34.76 16.43 17.33
N ASP A 376 35.72 16.40 18.26
CA ASP A 376 36.91 17.27 18.23
C ASP A 376 37.87 16.90 17.08
N GLN A 377 37.99 15.61 16.73
CA GLN A 377 38.71 15.17 15.52
C GLN A 377 37.95 15.47 14.20
N LEU A 378 36.63 15.66 14.26
CA LEU A 378 35.79 16.10 13.15
C LEU A 378 35.81 17.62 12.92
N LYS A 379 36.72 18.38 13.57
CA LYS A 379 37.00 19.81 13.33
C LYS A 379 37.40 20.13 11.87
N VAL A 380 36.42 20.15 10.98
CA VAL A 380 36.37 21.10 9.87
C VAL A 380 36.26 22.49 10.50
N LYS A 381 37.10 23.45 10.09
CA LYS A 381 37.11 24.79 10.70
C LYS A 381 35.79 25.53 10.40
N GLY A 382 34.93 25.70 11.41
CA GLY A 382 33.67 26.44 11.29
C GLY A 382 32.66 26.15 12.40
N PRO A 383 31.51 26.84 12.43
CA PRO A 383 30.63 26.88 13.60
C PRO A 383 29.68 25.67 13.70
N ARG A 384 29.72 24.99 14.86
CA ARG A 384 28.72 24.01 15.37
C ARG A 384 28.00 23.15 14.30
N TYR A 385 28.75 22.36 13.54
CA TYR A 385 28.23 21.39 12.56
C TYR A 385 27.42 20.20 13.14
N ASN A 386 27.22 20.16 14.47
CA ASN A 386 26.67 19.02 15.21
C ASN A 386 25.21 19.23 15.65
N ILE A 387 24.58 20.34 15.28
CA ILE A 387 23.16 20.60 15.57
C ILE A 387 22.34 20.11 14.37
N PHE A 388 21.33 19.28 14.64
CA PHE A 388 20.40 18.81 13.60
C PHE A 388 19.72 19.99 12.90
N LYS A 389 19.78 20.04 11.56
CA LYS A 389 19.15 21.09 10.75
C LYS A 389 17.99 20.52 9.94
N ARG A 390 16.88 21.26 9.92
CA ARG A 390 15.68 20.93 9.13
C ARG A 390 15.56 21.85 7.91
N ALA A 391 15.01 21.31 6.83
CA ALA A 391 14.51 22.09 5.69
C ALA A 391 12.98 22.24 5.80
N GLY A 392 12.34 22.72 4.73
CA GLY A 392 10.90 22.72 4.60
C GLY A 392 10.25 21.33 4.66
N THR A 393 8.92 21.29 4.61
CA THR A 393 8.18 20.03 4.48
C THR A 393 8.55 19.33 3.17
N MET A 394 8.83 18.03 3.24
CA MET A 394 9.28 17.29 2.06
C MET A 394 8.13 17.12 1.06
N ALA A 395 8.32 17.63 -0.16
CA ALA A 395 7.37 17.51 -1.27
C ALA A 395 7.53 16.17 -2.01
N ALA A 396 8.78 15.75 -2.23
CA ALA A 396 9.14 14.45 -2.79
C ALA A 396 10.54 14.03 -2.37
N ALA A 397 10.85 12.74 -2.48
CA ALA A 397 12.21 12.23 -2.33
C ALA A 397 12.63 11.33 -3.50
N LEU A 398 13.91 11.41 -3.86
CA LEU A 398 14.50 10.62 -4.94
C LEU A 398 15.73 9.89 -4.42
N VAL A 399 15.60 8.58 -4.22
CA VAL A 399 16.73 7.71 -3.94
C VAL A 399 17.31 7.27 -5.27
N PHE A 400 18.63 7.40 -5.47
CA PHE A 400 19.27 6.85 -6.66
C PHE A 400 20.63 6.23 -6.36
N LYS A 401 20.97 5.20 -7.12
CA LYS A 401 22.28 4.55 -7.10
C LYS A 401 22.64 4.02 -8.48
N VAL A 402 23.93 3.89 -8.74
CA VAL A 402 24.48 3.25 -9.93
C VAL A 402 24.78 1.79 -9.60
N ILE A 403 24.41 0.86 -10.48
CA ILE A 403 24.71 -0.57 -10.31
C ILE A 403 25.28 -1.14 -11.60
N GLU A 404 26.52 -1.63 -11.53
CA GLU A 404 27.12 -2.43 -12.60
C GLU A 404 26.52 -3.85 -12.60
N LYS A 405 25.73 -4.16 -13.64
CA LYS A 405 25.19 -5.50 -13.86
C LYS A 405 26.22 -6.39 -14.55
N LYS A 406 26.27 -7.67 -14.16
CA LYS A 406 27.18 -8.67 -14.78
C LYS A 406 26.75 -9.06 -16.21
N GLU A 407 25.47 -8.90 -16.54
CA GLU A 407 24.95 -9.13 -17.88
C GLU A 407 25.12 -7.88 -18.75
N LYS A 408 25.69 -8.02 -19.94
CA LYS A 408 25.84 -6.93 -20.91
C LYS A 408 24.49 -6.60 -21.54
N GLU A 409 23.86 -5.52 -21.12
CA GLU A 409 22.68 -4.95 -21.79
C GLU A 409 23.10 -4.14 -23.04
N GLU A 410 22.24 -4.00 -24.05
CA GLU A 410 22.55 -3.22 -25.27
C GLU A 410 22.48 -1.70 -25.06
N ARG A 411 21.67 -1.27 -24.09
CA ARG A 411 21.37 0.13 -23.75
C ARG A 411 21.51 0.32 -22.25
N ASP A 412 21.88 1.54 -21.86
CA ASP A 412 21.82 1.94 -20.45
C ASP A 412 20.37 1.83 -19.98
N SER A 413 20.17 1.26 -18.78
CA SER A 413 18.84 0.98 -18.25
C SER A 413 18.63 1.59 -16.87
N LEU A 414 17.38 1.95 -16.61
CA LEU A 414 16.90 2.53 -15.36
C LEU A 414 15.88 1.58 -14.75
N THR A 415 16.18 1.00 -13.61
CA THR A 415 15.20 0.16 -12.87
C THR A 415 14.53 1.04 -11.82
N ILE A 416 13.19 1.06 -11.81
CA ILE A 416 12.40 1.85 -10.87
C ILE A 416 11.77 0.92 -9.84
N TYR A 417 11.94 1.24 -8.56
CA TYR A 417 11.29 0.58 -7.44
C TYR A 417 10.38 1.58 -6.73
N ALA A 418 9.15 1.14 -6.45
CA ALA A 418 8.08 1.99 -5.92
C ALA A 418 7.25 1.31 -4.82
N GLU A 419 7.34 -0.02 -4.68
CA GLU A 419 6.67 -0.77 -3.63
C GLU A 419 7.25 -0.43 -2.25
N ALA A 420 6.44 0.24 -1.43
CA ALA A 420 6.76 0.66 -0.07
C ALA A 420 6.11 -0.23 1.01
N SER A 421 6.19 0.20 2.27
CA SER A 421 5.64 -0.50 3.43
C SER A 421 4.16 -0.84 3.24
N ASN A 422 3.77 -2.05 3.62
CA ASN A 422 2.40 -2.57 3.51
C ASN A 422 1.77 -2.52 2.10
N GLY A 423 2.59 -2.44 1.05
CA GLY A 423 2.13 -2.42 -0.34
C GLY A 423 1.60 -1.05 -0.80
N GLN A 424 1.91 0.00 -0.05
CA GLN A 424 1.66 1.36 -0.50
C GLN A 424 2.52 1.71 -1.72
N MET A 425 1.97 2.57 -2.58
CA MET A 425 2.65 3.12 -3.74
C MET A 425 2.79 4.64 -3.62
N PRO A 426 3.86 5.25 -4.16
CA PRO A 426 3.94 6.68 -4.35
C PRO A 426 2.95 7.13 -5.43
N ASN A 427 2.71 8.44 -5.49
CA ASN A 427 1.95 9.06 -6.57
C ASN A 427 2.49 8.64 -7.95
N LEU A 428 1.60 8.12 -8.81
CA LEU A 428 1.91 7.60 -10.14
C LEU A 428 2.59 8.65 -11.05
N ASP A 429 2.30 9.94 -10.89
CA ASP A 429 2.91 10.99 -11.71
C ASP A 429 4.42 11.13 -11.47
N LEU A 430 4.90 10.87 -10.25
CA LEU A 430 6.34 10.84 -9.97
C LEU A 430 7.06 9.76 -10.81
N ILE A 431 6.45 8.57 -10.93
CA ILE A 431 6.94 7.50 -11.81
C ILE A 431 6.84 7.93 -13.29
N ASN A 432 5.75 8.57 -13.68
CA ASN A 432 5.50 8.98 -15.07
C ASN A 432 6.49 10.04 -15.57
N ILE A 433 6.82 11.05 -14.74
CA ILE A 433 7.87 12.04 -15.04
C ILE A 433 9.20 11.32 -15.34
N VAL A 434 9.61 10.43 -14.43
CA VAL A 434 10.89 9.74 -14.50
C VAL A 434 10.95 8.84 -15.72
N HIS A 435 9.88 8.06 -15.97
CA HIS A 435 9.74 7.24 -17.17
C HIS A 435 9.81 8.09 -18.45
N TYR A 436 9.04 9.19 -18.51
CA TYR A 436 8.98 10.06 -19.67
C TYR A 436 10.35 10.68 -19.99
N LEU A 437 11.02 11.26 -18.99
CA LEU A 437 12.34 11.87 -19.13
C LEU A 437 13.42 10.82 -19.48
N ALA A 438 13.40 9.65 -18.83
CA ALA A 438 14.35 8.59 -19.10
C ALA A 438 14.26 8.11 -20.55
N VAL A 439 13.06 7.81 -21.04
CA VAL A 439 12.85 7.31 -22.41
C VAL A 439 13.01 8.41 -23.46
N HIS A 440 12.28 9.53 -23.34
CA HIS A 440 12.14 10.52 -24.41
C HIS A 440 13.21 11.62 -24.40
N ARG A 441 13.83 11.92 -23.24
CA ARG A 441 14.91 12.92 -23.15
C ARG A 441 16.31 12.31 -23.07
N GLN A 442 16.48 11.16 -22.42
CA GLN A 442 17.82 10.55 -22.22
C GLN A 442 18.05 9.23 -22.98
N GLY A 443 17.03 8.64 -23.61
CA GLY A 443 17.16 7.39 -24.39
C GLY A 443 17.44 6.13 -23.56
N LEU A 444 17.17 6.16 -22.26
CA LEU A 444 17.38 5.06 -21.32
C LEU A 444 16.27 4.02 -21.43
N ARG A 445 16.61 2.73 -21.26
CA ARG A 445 15.61 1.65 -21.17
C ARG A 445 15.08 1.54 -19.74
N VAL A 446 13.84 1.95 -19.49
CA VAL A 446 13.21 1.80 -18.18
C VAL A 446 12.76 0.35 -17.95
N LYS A 447 12.95 -0.18 -16.74
CA LYS A 447 12.65 -1.56 -16.36
C LYS A 447 11.78 -1.67 -15.10
N ILE A 448 10.69 -2.44 -15.25
CA ILE A 448 9.86 -3.04 -14.18
C ILE A 448 10.66 -4.04 -13.32
N GLY A 449 10.39 -4.23 -12.03
CA GLY A 449 10.49 -5.57 -11.44
C GLY A 449 9.58 -6.56 -12.21
N SER A 450 10.06 -7.77 -12.49
CA SER A 450 9.31 -8.77 -13.27
C SER A 450 9.66 -10.20 -12.86
N MET A 451 8.67 -11.09 -12.86
CA MET A 451 8.86 -12.50 -12.49
C MET A 451 9.44 -13.32 -13.65
N HIS A 452 10.72 -13.67 -13.56
CA HIS A 452 11.42 -14.46 -14.59
C HIS A 452 10.80 -15.84 -14.86
N SER A 453 10.20 -16.48 -13.83
CA SER A 453 9.46 -17.74 -13.95
C SER A 453 8.26 -17.63 -14.89
N LEU A 454 7.54 -16.50 -14.85
CA LEU A 454 6.34 -16.27 -15.68
C LEU A 454 6.72 -15.86 -17.11
N LEU A 455 7.82 -15.11 -17.31
CA LEU A 455 8.33 -14.78 -18.65
C LEU A 455 8.65 -16.04 -19.49
N LYS A 456 8.96 -17.17 -18.85
CA LYS A 456 9.25 -18.47 -19.49
C LYS A 456 8.05 -19.43 -19.53
N ALA A 457 6.89 -19.04 -19.03
CA ALA A 457 5.76 -19.96 -18.86
C ALA A 457 5.02 -20.22 -20.18
N ALA A 458 5.13 -21.46 -20.69
CA ALA A 458 4.49 -21.87 -21.94
C ALA A 458 2.95 -21.72 -21.95
N TRP A 459 2.29 -22.01 -20.82
CA TRP A 459 0.84 -21.83 -20.69
C TRP A 459 0.42 -20.35 -20.80
N LEU A 460 1.24 -19.44 -20.26
CA LEU A 460 0.96 -18.00 -20.28
C LEU A 460 1.14 -17.44 -21.70
N LYS A 461 2.14 -17.93 -22.44
CA LYS A 461 2.31 -17.64 -23.86
C LYS A 461 1.10 -18.10 -24.68
N PHE A 462 0.61 -19.32 -24.45
CA PHE A 462 -0.61 -19.84 -25.10
C PHE A 462 -1.85 -18.98 -24.79
N VAL A 463 -2.04 -18.56 -23.55
CA VAL A 463 -3.12 -17.61 -23.17
C VAL A 463 -2.95 -16.28 -23.91
N GLY A 464 -1.73 -15.74 -24.00
CA GLY A 464 -1.44 -14.53 -24.77
C GLY A 464 -1.72 -14.66 -26.27
N GLU A 465 -1.40 -15.80 -26.88
CA GLU A 465 -1.71 -16.09 -28.29
C GLU A 465 -3.22 -16.18 -28.53
N MET A 466 -3.98 -16.81 -27.62
CA MET A 466 -5.46 -16.85 -27.66
C MET A 466 -6.10 -15.47 -27.48
N LEU A 467 -5.59 -14.64 -26.55
CA LEU A 467 -6.05 -13.28 -26.36
C LEU A 467 -5.73 -12.39 -27.56
N GLN A 468 -4.56 -12.56 -28.19
CA GLN A 468 -4.20 -11.84 -29.41
C GLN A 468 -5.10 -12.22 -30.60
N LEU A 469 -5.48 -13.50 -30.73
CA LEU A 469 -6.48 -13.94 -31.72
C LEU A 469 -7.85 -13.28 -31.48
N PHE A 470 -8.29 -13.25 -30.22
CA PHE A 470 -9.54 -12.58 -29.82
C PHE A 470 -9.49 -11.06 -30.05
N GLY A 471 -8.35 -10.41 -29.80
CA GLY A 471 -8.11 -8.99 -30.11
C GLY A 471 -8.26 -8.68 -31.61
N LYS A 472 -7.71 -9.54 -32.48
CA LYS A 472 -7.88 -9.41 -33.93
C LYS A 472 -9.34 -9.61 -34.37
N LEU A 473 -10.04 -10.60 -33.80
CA LEU A 473 -11.45 -10.86 -34.09
C LEU A 473 -12.36 -9.71 -33.63
N THR A 474 -12.14 -9.18 -32.42
CA THR A 474 -12.90 -8.05 -31.88
C THR A 474 -12.68 -6.76 -32.66
N LYS A 475 -11.46 -6.51 -33.17
CA LYS A 475 -11.15 -5.40 -34.08
C LYS A 475 -11.92 -5.47 -35.41
N HIS A 476 -12.19 -6.67 -35.93
CA HIS A 476 -13.03 -6.88 -37.10
C HIS A 476 -14.52 -6.59 -36.81
N LEU A 477 -15.01 -6.93 -35.62
CA LEU A 477 -16.39 -6.66 -35.20
C LEU A 477 -16.64 -5.17 -34.89
N ASN A 478 -15.68 -4.48 -34.27
CA ASN A 478 -15.76 -3.04 -34.02
C ASN A 478 -14.35 -2.41 -33.97
N PRO A 479 -13.97 -1.57 -34.94
CA PRO A 479 -12.64 -0.96 -34.97
C PRO A 479 -12.39 0.04 -33.82
N LYS A 480 -13.41 0.45 -33.07
CA LYS A 480 -13.27 1.32 -31.88
C LYS A 480 -12.83 0.55 -30.63
N TRP A 481 -12.83 -0.79 -30.63
CA TRP A 481 -12.44 -1.61 -29.49
C TRP A 481 -10.92 -1.82 -29.42
N LYS A 482 -10.27 -1.18 -28.44
CA LYS A 482 -8.81 -1.20 -28.26
C LYS A 482 -8.34 -2.39 -27.40
N PHE A 483 -8.56 -3.62 -27.89
CA PHE A 483 -8.05 -4.86 -27.27
C PHE A 483 -6.81 -5.42 -27.98
N ASP A 484 -6.09 -4.57 -28.73
CA ASP A 484 -4.93 -4.97 -29.52
C ASP A 484 -3.69 -5.06 -28.59
N ILE A 485 -3.38 -6.27 -28.14
CA ILE A 485 -2.20 -6.58 -27.32
C ILE A 485 -1.45 -7.75 -27.95
N THR A 486 -0.12 -7.65 -28.03
CA THR A 486 0.72 -8.75 -28.51
C THR A 486 0.88 -9.83 -27.43
N SER A 487 1.09 -11.08 -27.83
CA SER A 487 1.35 -12.17 -26.86
C SER A 487 2.58 -11.90 -25.99
N ALA A 488 3.61 -11.23 -26.54
CA ALA A 488 4.78 -10.78 -25.80
C ALA A 488 4.45 -9.72 -24.74
N GLU A 489 3.72 -8.65 -25.10
CA GLU A 489 3.26 -7.63 -24.14
C GLU A 489 2.34 -8.21 -23.07
N TYR A 490 1.51 -9.19 -23.39
CA TYR A 490 0.66 -9.87 -22.41
C TYR A 490 1.50 -10.69 -21.41
N VAL A 491 2.50 -11.43 -21.88
CA VAL A 491 3.40 -12.22 -21.02
C VAL A 491 4.25 -11.32 -20.12
N GLU A 492 4.87 -10.27 -20.68
CA GLU A 492 5.64 -9.27 -19.91
C GLU A 492 4.72 -8.54 -18.92
N GLY A 493 3.56 -8.07 -19.40
CA GLY A 493 2.54 -7.39 -18.60
C GLY A 493 2.04 -8.22 -17.42
N THR A 494 1.84 -9.52 -17.61
CA THR A 494 1.44 -10.44 -16.54
C THR A 494 2.59 -10.71 -15.56
N ALA A 495 3.83 -10.86 -16.06
CA ALA A 495 5.00 -11.11 -15.22
C ALA A 495 5.36 -9.90 -14.32
N THR A 496 5.18 -8.67 -14.81
CA THR A 496 5.32 -7.45 -14.01
C THR A 496 4.12 -7.23 -13.09
N LEU A 497 2.88 -7.50 -13.54
CA LEU A 497 1.70 -7.45 -12.67
C LEU A 497 1.84 -8.39 -11.46
N ALA A 498 2.23 -9.64 -11.71
CA ALA A 498 2.47 -10.62 -10.65
C ALA A 498 3.60 -10.18 -9.72
N SER A 499 4.69 -9.62 -10.25
CA SER A 499 5.78 -9.02 -9.46
C SER A 499 5.27 -7.93 -8.52
N SER A 500 4.49 -6.97 -9.04
CA SER A 500 3.98 -5.86 -8.22
C SER A 500 2.96 -6.35 -7.18
N ILE A 501 2.07 -7.28 -7.55
CA ILE A 501 1.15 -7.94 -6.59
C ILE A 501 1.93 -8.68 -5.48
N TYR A 502 3.01 -9.39 -5.82
CA TYR A 502 3.83 -10.12 -4.83
C TYR A 502 4.54 -9.20 -3.86
N TYR A 503 5.28 -8.19 -4.34
CA TYR A 503 5.99 -7.25 -3.47
C TYR A 503 5.01 -6.40 -2.64
N GLN A 504 3.89 -5.95 -3.22
CA GLN A 504 2.84 -5.29 -2.45
C GLN A 504 2.23 -6.21 -1.39
N ALA A 505 1.98 -7.48 -1.72
CA ALA A 505 1.46 -8.45 -0.75
C ALA A 505 2.48 -8.81 0.34
N LEU A 506 3.78 -8.85 0.06
CA LEU A 506 4.78 -8.97 1.12
C LEU A 506 4.76 -7.74 2.04
N GLY A 507 4.50 -6.55 1.50
CA GLY A 507 4.46 -5.31 2.28
C GLY A 507 5.83 -4.88 2.79
N VAL A 508 6.90 -5.47 2.26
CA VAL A 508 8.29 -5.14 2.54
C VAL A 508 8.77 -4.14 1.46
N PRO A 509 9.32 -2.97 1.85
CA PRO A 509 9.88 -2.02 0.91
C PRO A 509 10.91 -2.62 -0.04
N THR A 510 10.81 -2.28 -1.32
CA THR A 510 11.77 -2.69 -2.35
C THR A 510 13.05 -1.86 -2.37
N GLY A 511 13.06 -0.72 -1.66
CA GLY A 511 14.23 0.13 -1.46
C GLY A 511 14.04 1.09 -0.29
N SER A 512 15.07 1.91 0.01
CA SER A 512 15.02 2.87 1.12
C SER A 512 14.00 4.00 0.94
N HIS A 513 13.43 4.16 -0.26
CA HIS A 513 12.29 5.07 -0.50
C HIS A 513 11.07 4.70 0.36
N GLY A 514 10.91 3.45 0.77
CA GLY A 514 9.75 3.02 1.56
C GLY A 514 9.61 3.74 2.91
N ALA A 515 10.73 4.17 3.52
CA ALA A 515 10.71 4.89 4.79
C ALA A 515 10.02 6.26 4.69
N PHE A 516 10.11 6.92 3.53
CA PHE A 516 9.41 8.19 3.26
C PHE A 516 7.89 8.02 3.24
N ARG A 517 7.40 6.84 2.88
CA ARG A 517 5.97 6.58 2.72
C ARG A 517 5.24 6.55 4.07
N ASP A 518 5.90 6.11 5.14
CA ASP A 518 5.38 6.16 6.50
C ASP A 518 5.11 7.60 6.97
N TYR A 519 5.78 8.59 6.37
CA TYR A 519 5.60 10.03 6.59
C TYR A 519 4.76 10.73 5.49
N GLN A 520 4.09 9.96 4.62
CA GLN A 520 3.29 10.46 3.50
C GLN A 520 4.08 11.32 2.50
N VAL A 521 5.39 11.08 2.36
CA VAL A 521 6.22 11.71 1.33
C VAL A 521 6.33 10.77 0.14
N ASP A 522 6.02 11.26 -1.06
CA ASP A 522 6.13 10.46 -2.28
C ASP A 522 7.60 10.30 -2.69
N ALA A 523 8.03 9.04 -2.80
CA ALA A 523 9.42 8.68 -3.04
C ALA A 523 9.56 7.43 -3.90
N ILE A 524 10.66 7.36 -4.66
CA ILE A 524 11.04 6.19 -5.48
C ILE A 524 12.53 5.90 -5.34
N THR A 525 12.94 4.65 -5.62
CA THR A 525 14.35 4.28 -5.80
C THR A 525 14.67 4.02 -7.26
N LEU A 526 15.77 4.60 -7.74
CA LEU A 526 16.28 4.51 -9.11
C LEU A 526 17.63 3.79 -9.15
N ASP A 527 17.68 2.60 -9.74
CA ASP A 527 18.94 1.94 -10.08
C ASP A 527 19.32 2.27 -11.53
N LEU A 528 20.34 3.10 -11.70
CA LEU A 528 20.97 3.44 -12.96
C LEU A 528 22.02 2.36 -13.31
N SER A 529 21.78 1.56 -14.34
CA SER A 529 22.72 0.51 -14.77
C SER A 529 23.30 0.79 -16.16
N PRO A 530 24.63 0.96 -16.29
CA PRO A 530 25.28 1.21 -17.58
C PRO A 530 25.35 -0.05 -18.43
N ARG A 531 25.38 0.10 -19.76
CA ARG A 531 25.58 -1.02 -20.72
C ARG A 531 27.03 -1.55 -20.79
N PHE A 532 27.95 -0.91 -20.10
CA PHE A 532 29.39 -1.11 -20.19
C PHE A 532 30.01 -1.18 -18.79
N SER A 533 31.18 -1.80 -18.68
CA SER A 533 31.90 -1.86 -17.40
C SER A 533 32.50 -0.51 -17.02
N LEU A 534 32.43 -0.15 -15.75
CA LEU A 534 32.74 1.19 -15.21
C LEU A 534 34.19 1.67 -15.42
N ASN A 535 35.06 0.79 -15.87
CA ASN A 535 36.46 1.05 -16.20
C ASN A 535 36.67 1.99 -17.41
N ASN A 536 35.71 2.10 -18.33
CA ASN A 536 35.84 2.97 -19.51
C ASN A 536 35.42 4.42 -19.19
N GLU A 537 36.38 5.33 -18.98
CA GLU A 537 36.11 6.71 -18.56
C GLU A 537 35.24 7.52 -19.53
N ASN A 538 35.39 7.32 -20.85
CA ASN A 538 34.61 8.04 -21.87
C ASN A 538 33.13 7.62 -21.82
N ASN A 539 32.87 6.31 -21.76
CA ASN A 539 31.50 5.79 -21.63
C ASN A 539 30.90 6.17 -20.27
N ARG A 540 31.68 6.10 -19.18
CA ARG A 540 31.27 6.53 -17.82
C ARG A 540 30.84 7.99 -17.80
N SER A 541 31.59 8.86 -18.48
CA SER A 541 31.26 10.29 -18.59
C SER A 541 29.97 10.54 -19.39
N ALA A 542 29.75 9.82 -20.49
CA ALA A 542 28.51 9.93 -21.25
C ALA A 542 27.27 9.40 -20.48
N PHE A 543 27.46 8.36 -19.66
CA PHE A 543 26.43 7.82 -18.77
C PHE A 543 26.10 8.78 -17.62
N LEU A 544 27.12 9.34 -16.96
CA LEU A 544 26.94 10.38 -15.93
C LEU A 544 26.19 11.59 -16.48
N LEU A 545 26.49 12.02 -17.71
CA LEU A 545 25.75 13.11 -18.37
C LEU A 545 24.26 12.78 -18.53
N ARG A 546 23.92 11.56 -18.99
CA ARG A 546 22.51 11.11 -19.10
C ARG A 546 21.83 11.03 -17.74
N GLY A 547 22.52 10.48 -16.74
CA GLY A 547 22.03 10.36 -15.36
C GLY A 547 21.75 11.73 -14.72
N GLY A 548 22.72 12.65 -14.76
CA GLY A 548 22.59 13.97 -14.16
C GLY A 548 21.44 14.78 -14.79
N ARG A 549 21.32 14.74 -16.12
CA ARG A 549 20.21 15.39 -16.84
C ARG A 549 18.84 14.77 -16.57
N LEU A 550 18.77 13.46 -16.28
CA LEU A 550 17.54 12.82 -15.82
C LEU A 550 17.14 13.37 -14.45
N ILE A 551 18.06 13.30 -13.48
CA ILE A 551 17.78 13.69 -12.09
C ILE A 551 17.46 15.19 -12.01
N GLU A 552 18.23 16.04 -12.70
CA GLU A 552 17.94 17.48 -12.84
C GLU A 552 16.53 17.72 -13.41
N GLY A 553 16.15 17.03 -14.48
CA GLY A 553 14.83 17.17 -15.08
C GLY A 553 13.68 16.74 -14.16
N VAL A 554 13.88 15.71 -13.34
CA VAL A 554 12.92 15.28 -12.31
C VAL A 554 12.80 16.36 -11.22
N ILE A 555 13.92 16.87 -10.71
CA ILE A 555 13.95 17.94 -9.70
C ILE A 555 13.27 19.20 -10.24
N HIS A 556 13.55 19.60 -11.48
CA HIS A 556 12.91 20.77 -12.10
C HIS A 556 11.38 20.57 -12.25
N SER A 557 10.93 19.35 -12.53
CA SER A 557 9.49 19.02 -12.62
C SER A 557 8.81 19.11 -11.24
N VAL A 558 9.42 18.55 -10.20
CA VAL A 558 8.91 18.61 -8.80
C VAL A 558 9.02 20.02 -8.21
N ASN A 559 10.05 20.79 -8.58
CA ASN A 559 10.24 22.17 -8.15
C ASN A 559 9.08 23.08 -8.61
N ASN A 560 8.51 22.80 -9.79
CA ASN A 560 7.37 23.55 -10.34
C ASN A 560 6.02 23.27 -9.66
N LEU A 561 5.87 22.20 -8.86
CA LEU A 561 4.64 21.92 -8.12
C LEU A 561 4.31 23.07 -7.15
N LEU A 562 3.07 23.57 -7.17
CA LEU A 562 2.59 24.59 -6.21
C LEU A 562 1.86 23.97 -5.01
N GLU A 563 1.39 22.73 -5.17
CA GLU A 563 0.73 21.94 -4.14
C GLU A 563 1.44 20.58 -4.00
N LYS A 564 1.16 19.87 -2.91
CA LYS A 564 1.57 18.47 -2.80
C LYS A 564 0.90 17.64 -3.90
N PHE A 565 1.49 16.49 -4.21
CA PHE A 565 0.92 15.50 -5.11
C PHE A 565 -0.53 15.15 -4.74
N HIS A 566 -1.49 15.68 -5.52
CA HIS A 566 -2.92 15.50 -5.32
C HIS A 566 -3.56 14.79 -6.53
N GLN A 567 -4.76 14.23 -6.31
CA GLN A 567 -5.56 13.43 -7.26
C GLN A 567 -5.02 12.05 -7.70
N SER A 568 -3.72 11.85 -7.92
CA SER A 568 -3.22 10.62 -8.54
C SER A 568 -3.26 9.41 -7.59
N PHE A 569 -3.73 8.28 -8.11
CA PHE A 569 -4.07 7.07 -7.36
C PHE A 569 -2.88 6.54 -6.53
N PHE A 570 -3.04 6.31 -5.22
CA PHE A 570 -2.10 5.53 -4.39
C PHE A 570 -2.33 4.01 -4.46
N LEU A 571 -3.29 3.59 -5.30
CA LEU A 571 -3.84 2.24 -5.38
C LEU A 571 -3.89 1.81 -6.85
N TYR A 572 -2.78 1.24 -7.33
CA TYR A 572 -2.61 0.76 -8.69
C TYR A 572 -1.62 -0.41 -8.75
N PHE A 573 -1.67 -1.15 -9.85
CA PHE A 573 -0.62 -2.08 -10.26
C PHE A 573 0.08 -1.59 -11.51
N LEU A 574 1.39 -1.77 -11.58
CA LEU A 574 2.16 -1.59 -12.81
C LEU A 574 2.15 -2.90 -13.60
N THR A 575 1.95 -2.78 -14.91
CA THR A 575 2.03 -3.89 -15.89
C THR A 575 3.19 -3.66 -16.85
N ALA A 576 3.50 -2.40 -17.14
CA ALA A 576 4.72 -1.98 -17.82
C ALA A 576 5.13 -0.59 -17.28
N PRO A 577 6.36 -0.10 -17.56
CA PRO A 577 6.77 1.26 -17.19
C PRO A 577 5.84 2.37 -17.70
N HIS A 578 5.02 2.07 -18.71
CA HIS A 578 4.04 2.97 -19.32
C HIS A 578 2.59 2.46 -19.24
N LYS A 579 2.29 1.39 -18.49
CA LYS A 579 0.92 0.82 -18.37
C LYS A 579 0.57 0.45 -16.93
N PHE A 580 -0.58 0.92 -16.45
CA PHE A 580 -1.08 0.71 -15.09
C PHE A 580 -2.52 0.21 -15.04
N VAL A 581 -2.87 -0.48 -13.95
CA VAL A 581 -4.24 -0.93 -13.64
C VAL A 581 -4.72 -0.18 -12.39
N SER A 582 -5.70 0.72 -12.57
CA SER A 582 -6.31 1.48 -11.48
C SER A 582 -7.22 0.64 -10.59
N VAL A 583 -7.38 1.04 -9.31
CA VAL A 583 -8.30 0.42 -8.33
C VAL A 583 -9.69 0.05 -8.88
N GLY A 584 -10.33 0.92 -9.66
CA GLY A 584 -11.67 0.64 -10.22
C GLY A 584 -11.73 -0.58 -11.15
N VAL A 585 -10.61 -1.02 -11.72
CA VAL A 585 -10.51 -2.19 -12.62
C VAL A 585 -10.14 -3.44 -11.83
N TYR A 586 -9.09 -3.39 -10.99
CA TYR A 586 -8.63 -4.57 -10.26
C TYR A 586 -9.58 -5.01 -9.13
N MET A 587 -10.46 -4.14 -8.63
CA MET A 587 -11.47 -4.51 -7.64
C MET A 587 -12.55 -5.45 -8.21
N ILE A 588 -12.71 -5.50 -9.54
CA ILE A 588 -13.72 -6.34 -10.22
C ILE A 588 -13.47 -7.85 -9.99
N PRO A 589 -12.29 -8.43 -10.31
CA PRO A 589 -12.03 -9.85 -10.04
C PRO A 589 -12.16 -10.19 -8.55
N PHE A 590 -11.71 -9.32 -7.66
CA PHE A 590 -11.83 -9.51 -6.21
C PHE A 590 -13.30 -9.59 -5.76
N ALA A 591 -14.12 -8.64 -6.18
CA ALA A 591 -15.55 -8.61 -5.85
C ALA A 591 -16.29 -9.85 -6.40
N LEU A 592 -15.93 -10.30 -7.61
CA LEU A 592 -16.47 -11.54 -8.20
C LEU A 592 -16.05 -12.78 -7.41
N LEU A 593 -14.79 -12.88 -6.97
CA LEU A 593 -14.33 -14.00 -6.14
C LEU A 593 -15.01 -14.04 -4.77
N ILE A 594 -15.27 -12.90 -4.12
CA ILE A 594 -15.85 -12.88 -2.77
C ILE A 594 -17.39 -12.96 -2.75
N ALA A 595 -18.09 -12.42 -3.76
CA ALA A 595 -19.56 -12.40 -3.78
C ALA A 595 -20.26 -13.75 -3.49
N PRO A 596 -19.74 -14.93 -3.89
CA PRO A 596 -20.27 -16.24 -3.50
C PRO A 596 -20.33 -16.49 -1.99
N LEU A 597 -19.36 -16.02 -1.21
CA LEU A 597 -19.22 -16.37 0.21
C LEU A 597 -20.46 -15.97 1.04
N PRO A 598 -20.90 -14.70 1.10
CA PRO A 598 -22.09 -14.33 1.88
C PRO A 598 -23.38 -14.98 1.34
N ILE A 599 -23.47 -15.24 0.03
CA ILE A 599 -24.63 -15.91 -0.59
C ILE A 599 -24.72 -17.37 -0.11
N VAL A 600 -23.61 -18.11 -0.12
CA VAL A 600 -23.55 -19.50 0.34
C VAL A 600 -23.74 -19.59 1.86
N SER A 601 -23.18 -18.64 2.63
CA SER A 601 -23.43 -18.55 4.08
C SER A 601 -24.93 -18.39 4.37
N ALA A 602 -25.60 -17.43 3.73
CA ALA A 602 -27.03 -17.22 3.87
C ALA A 602 -27.88 -18.43 3.41
N ALA A 603 -27.46 -19.12 2.34
CA ALA A 603 -28.13 -20.32 1.84
C ALA A 603 -28.05 -21.51 2.81
N LEU A 604 -26.86 -21.77 3.37
CA LEU A 604 -26.67 -22.83 4.37
C LEU A 604 -27.43 -22.54 5.67
N PHE A 605 -27.47 -21.28 6.10
CA PHE A 605 -28.26 -20.85 7.26
C PHE A 605 -29.77 -21.06 7.03
N SER A 606 -30.31 -20.53 5.92
CA SER A 606 -31.74 -20.64 5.62
C SER A 606 -32.21 -22.08 5.36
N ALA A 607 -31.38 -22.93 4.76
CA ALA A 607 -31.70 -24.34 4.58
C ALA A 607 -31.92 -25.07 5.92
N ASN A 608 -31.10 -24.76 6.92
CA ASN A 608 -31.17 -25.34 8.25
C ASN A 608 -32.39 -24.85 9.05
N ASP A 609 -32.74 -23.56 8.97
CA ASP A 609 -33.95 -22.99 9.59
C ASP A 609 -35.23 -23.62 9.03
N ASN A 610 -35.31 -23.77 7.70
CA ASN A 610 -36.47 -24.39 7.04
C ASN A 610 -36.63 -25.87 7.43
N LEU A 611 -35.52 -26.59 7.65
CA LEU A 611 -35.54 -27.98 8.10
C LEU A 611 -36.03 -28.12 9.55
N GLY A 612 -35.65 -27.18 10.43
CA GLY A 612 -36.19 -27.09 11.80
C GLY A 612 -37.71 -26.92 11.80
N ASN A 613 -38.19 -25.86 11.16
CA ASN A 613 -39.61 -25.50 11.08
C ASN A 613 -40.49 -26.56 10.38
N SER A 614 -39.90 -27.44 9.56
CA SER A 614 -40.61 -28.53 8.89
C SER A 614 -40.73 -29.78 9.77
N THR A 615 -39.80 -29.99 10.70
CA THR A 615 -39.79 -31.17 11.58
C THR A 615 -40.81 -31.03 12.71
N GLU A 616 -41.01 -29.81 13.23
CA GLU A 616 -42.01 -29.51 14.27
C GLU A 616 -43.47 -29.69 13.77
N LYS A 617 -43.72 -29.56 12.47
CA LYS A 617 -45.08 -29.65 11.89
C LYS A 617 -45.58 -31.06 11.61
N VAL A 618 -44.75 -32.08 11.78
CA VAL A 618 -45.11 -33.49 11.49
C VAL A 618 -45.52 -34.25 12.76
N ASN A 619 -45.23 -33.70 13.95
CA ASN A 619 -45.46 -34.37 15.24
C ASN A 619 -46.53 -33.66 16.09
N GLN A 620 -47.73 -33.42 15.55
CA GLN A 620 -48.87 -32.94 16.32
C GLN A 620 -50.05 -33.92 16.24
N GLU A 621 -50.09 -34.88 17.17
CA GLU A 621 -51.35 -35.42 17.68
C GLU A 621 -51.84 -34.53 18.84
N PRO A 622 -53.16 -34.32 19.01
CA PRO A 622 -53.68 -33.40 20.02
C PRO A 622 -53.73 -34.06 21.41
N GLY A 623 -52.78 -33.73 22.28
CA GLY A 623 -52.67 -34.33 23.63
C GLY A 623 -52.14 -33.40 24.73
N CYS A 624 -53.07 -32.67 25.38
CA CYS A 624 -52.95 -32.03 26.71
C CYS A 624 -51.89 -30.93 26.96
N ILE A 625 -52.25 -30.05 27.90
CA ILE A 625 -51.60 -28.76 28.19
C ILE A 625 -50.49 -28.91 29.24
N GLY A 626 -49.28 -28.41 28.95
CA GLY A 626 -48.19 -28.29 29.94
C GLY A 626 -46.96 -27.51 29.44
N SER A 627 -46.63 -26.39 30.10
CA SER A 627 -45.38 -25.60 29.96
C SER A 627 -44.96 -25.15 28.54
N SER A 628 -45.73 -24.24 27.95
CA SER A 628 -45.42 -23.58 26.67
C SER A 628 -44.44 -22.39 26.82
N ASP A 629 -43.16 -22.65 27.10
CA ASP A 629 -42.11 -21.60 27.07
C ASP A 629 -40.71 -22.06 26.59
N MET A 630 -40.49 -23.35 26.31
CA MET A 630 -39.13 -23.88 26.03
C MET A 630 -38.91 -24.53 24.64
N GLU A 631 -39.80 -24.29 23.66
CA GLU A 631 -39.59 -24.81 22.28
C GLU A 631 -39.25 -23.73 21.24
N LEU A 632 -39.72 -22.48 21.40
CA LEU A 632 -39.42 -21.38 20.46
C LEU A 632 -37.91 -21.01 20.38
N CYS A 633 -37.10 -21.50 21.32
CA CYS A 633 -35.68 -21.18 21.44
C CYS A 633 -34.71 -22.18 20.77
N SER A 634 -35.18 -23.34 20.29
CA SER A 634 -34.27 -24.46 19.92
C SER A 634 -33.37 -24.20 18.69
N GLY A 635 -33.79 -23.31 17.79
CA GLY A 635 -33.02 -22.93 16.60
C GLY A 635 -31.86 -21.97 16.91
N SER A 636 -32.13 -20.93 17.68
CA SER A 636 -31.19 -19.82 17.96
C SER A 636 -29.91 -20.29 18.66
N TRP A 637 -30.03 -21.27 19.56
CA TRP A 637 -28.89 -21.82 20.32
C TRP A 637 -27.93 -22.65 19.46
N LYS A 638 -28.40 -23.27 18.36
CA LYS A 638 -27.54 -24.07 17.47
C LYS A 638 -26.57 -23.20 16.67
N TRP A 639 -26.99 -22.00 16.26
CA TRP A 639 -26.10 -21.03 15.61
C TRP A 639 -25.07 -20.46 16.60
N LEU A 640 -25.49 -20.15 17.83
CA LEU A 640 -24.59 -19.70 18.88
C LEU A 640 -23.49 -20.73 19.16
N GLN A 641 -23.82 -22.02 19.10
CA GLN A 641 -22.86 -23.11 19.21
C GLN A 641 -21.85 -23.17 18.05
N ALA A 642 -22.30 -22.96 16.81
CA ALA A 642 -21.40 -22.84 15.64
C ALA A 642 -20.47 -21.63 15.79
N ALA A 643 -21.02 -20.48 16.22
CA ALA A 643 -20.27 -19.26 16.48
C ALA A 643 -19.24 -19.43 17.61
N LYS A 644 -19.57 -20.17 18.68
CA LYS A 644 -18.65 -20.52 19.77
C LYS A 644 -17.40 -21.26 19.24
N VAL A 645 -17.58 -22.26 18.37
CA VAL A 645 -16.46 -23.02 17.77
C VAL A 645 -15.59 -22.12 16.88
N VAL A 646 -16.22 -21.29 16.04
CA VAL A 646 -15.49 -20.34 15.18
C VAL A 646 -14.71 -19.33 16.02
N PHE A 647 -15.34 -18.74 17.05
CA PHE A 647 -14.71 -17.80 17.98
C PHE A 647 -13.52 -18.43 18.72
N MET A 648 -13.69 -19.66 19.23
CA MET A 648 -12.62 -20.41 19.90
C MET A 648 -11.38 -20.59 19.01
N ILE A 649 -11.56 -20.94 17.74
CA ILE A 649 -10.46 -21.13 16.80
C ILE A 649 -9.82 -19.79 16.40
N HIS A 650 -10.58 -18.70 16.29
CA HIS A 650 -9.97 -17.37 16.07
C HIS A 650 -9.19 -16.89 17.31
N LEU A 651 -9.67 -17.18 18.53
CA LEU A 651 -8.96 -16.86 19.77
C LEU A 651 -7.65 -17.65 19.92
N TRP A 652 -7.65 -18.94 19.58
CA TRP A 652 -6.43 -19.75 19.44
C TRP A 652 -5.46 -19.12 18.43
N ALA A 653 -5.96 -18.72 17.25
CA ALA A 653 -5.14 -18.14 16.18
C ALA A 653 -4.51 -16.79 16.57
N ILE A 654 -5.21 -15.96 17.35
CA ILE A 654 -4.66 -14.74 17.96
C ILE A 654 -3.50 -15.09 18.90
N ILE A 655 -3.65 -16.08 19.78
CA ILE A 655 -2.55 -16.54 20.67
C ILE A 655 -1.36 -17.05 19.84
N MET A 656 -1.61 -17.80 18.76
CA MET A 656 -0.57 -18.29 17.86
C MET A 656 0.22 -17.17 17.17
N SER A 657 -0.37 -15.98 17.00
CA SER A 657 0.31 -14.84 16.39
C SER A 657 1.32 -14.12 17.29
N PHE A 658 1.26 -14.34 18.61
CA PHE A 658 2.28 -13.85 19.54
C PHE A 658 3.42 -14.85 19.77
N LEU A 659 3.22 -16.13 19.45
CA LEU A 659 4.18 -17.19 19.73
C LEU A 659 5.52 -17.07 18.96
N PRO A 660 5.55 -16.66 17.67
CA PRO A 660 6.80 -16.49 16.93
C PRO A 660 7.80 -15.52 17.57
N TYR A 661 7.30 -14.47 18.24
CA TYR A 661 8.16 -13.57 19.00
C TYR A 661 8.89 -14.27 20.13
N MET A 662 8.15 -14.91 21.03
CA MET A 662 8.70 -15.58 22.21
C MET A 662 9.73 -16.64 21.80
N LEU A 663 9.49 -17.31 20.67
CA LEU A 663 10.41 -18.28 20.07
C LEU A 663 11.65 -17.63 19.43
N SER A 664 11.49 -16.50 18.74
CA SER A 664 12.63 -15.76 18.11
C SER A 664 13.66 -15.21 19.10
N GLN A 665 13.31 -15.11 20.39
CA GLN A 665 14.25 -14.70 21.45
C GLN A 665 15.30 -15.76 21.80
N PHE A 666 15.21 -16.99 21.26
CA PHE A 666 16.17 -18.07 21.48
C PHE A 666 17.14 -18.19 20.30
N PRO A 667 18.30 -17.50 20.30
CA PRO A 667 19.19 -17.40 19.13
C PRO A 667 19.93 -18.70 18.76
N LEU A 668 19.77 -19.77 19.54
CA LEU A 668 20.48 -21.05 19.35
C LEU A 668 19.71 -22.08 18.51
N MET A 669 18.49 -21.78 18.08
CA MET A 669 17.64 -22.71 17.32
C MET A 669 17.65 -22.40 15.82
N THR A 670 17.68 -23.44 14.98
CA THR A 670 17.54 -23.28 13.52
C THR A 670 16.07 -22.97 13.14
N PRO A 671 15.81 -22.32 11.98
CA PRO A 671 14.44 -22.00 11.55
C PRO A 671 13.50 -23.21 11.47
N ILE A 672 14.03 -24.38 11.10
CA ILE A 672 13.29 -25.65 11.06
C ILE A 672 12.87 -26.08 12.48
N MET A 673 13.79 -26.07 13.45
CA MET A 673 13.48 -26.39 14.85
C MET A 673 12.43 -25.44 15.41
N LEU A 674 12.54 -24.15 15.08
CA LEU A 674 11.64 -23.12 15.58
C LEU A 674 10.21 -23.27 15.02
N LEU A 675 10.09 -23.65 13.74
CA LEU A 675 8.83 -24.06 13.12
C LEU A 675 8.23 -25.32 13.77
N LEU A 676 9.05 -26.35 14.04
CA LEU A 676 8.58 -27.57 14.70
C LEU A 676 8.09 -27.30 16.13
N VAL A 677 8.80 -26.47 16.90
CA VAL A 677 8.39 -26.06 18.26
C VAL A 677 7.10 -25.22 18.19
N TRP A 678 6.98 -24.28 17.27
CA TRP A 678 5.74 -23.51 17.05
C TRP A 678 4.56 -24.43 16.71
N ALA A 679 4.74 -25.39 15.79
CA ALA A 679 3.71 -26.34 15.42
C ALA A 679 3.29 -27.25 16.59
N ALA A 680 4.25 -27.77 17.36
CA ALA A 680 3.97 -28.60 18.53
C ALA A 680 3.20 -27.83 19.62
N LEU A 681 3.65 -26.62 19.98
CA LEU A 681 2.96 -25.75 20.93
C LEU A 681 1.57 -25.35 20.42
N SER A 682 1.43 -25.12 19.11
CA SER A 682 0.17 -24.76 18.47
C SER A 682 -0.88 -25.88 18.58
N ILE A 683 -0.46 -27.13 18.36
CA ILE A 683 -1.30 -28.32 18.55
C ILE A 683 -1.65 -28.52 20.03
N CYS A 684 -0.68 -28.40 20.94
CA CYS A 684 -0.92 -28.53 22.38
C CYS A 684 -1.93 -27.49 22.90
N ILE A 685 -1.79 -26.23 22.49
CA ILE A 685 -2.72 -25.17 22.89
C ILE A 685 -4.10 -25.41 22.25
N LEU A 686 -4.18 -25.84 20.99
CA LEU A 686 -5.46 -26.19 20.36
C LEU A 686 -6.18 -27.32 21.11
N LEU A 687 -5.45 -28.35 21.54
CA LEU A 687 -5.99 -29.45 22.35
C LEU A 687 -6.51 -28.96 23.71
N ILE A 688 -5.77 -28.07 24.39
CA ILE A 688 -6.22 -27.43 25.63
C ILE A 688 -7.52 -26.63 25.41
N PHE A 689 -7.64 -25.89 24.30
CA PHE A 689 -8.88 -25.20 23.96
C PHE A 689 -10.06 -26.17 23.76
N TYR A 690 -9.87 -27.31 23.08
CA TYR A 690 -10.91 -28.34 22.95
C TYR A 690 -11.28 -28.99 24.30
N LEU A 691 -10.33 -29.13 25.24
CA LEU A 691 -10.60 -29.62 26.59
C LEU A 691 -11.42 -28.60 27.42
N ILE A 692 -11.02 -27.32 27.42
CA ILE A 692 -11.65 -26.26 28.22
C ILE A 692 -13.07 -25.93 27.72
N PHE A 693 -13.25 -25.75 26.41
CA PHE A 693 -14.55 -25.38 25.85
C PHE A 693 -15.48 -26.58 25.58
N GLY A 694 -14.98 -27.80 25.83
CA GLY A 694 -15.63 -29.09 25.69
C GLY A 694 -15.67 -29.61 24.25
N ALA A 695 -15.79 -30.93 24.10
CA ALA A 695 -15.98 -31.64 22.82
C ALA A 695 -17.37 -31.40 22.18
N CYS A 696 -17.84 -30.16 22.23
CA CYS A 696 -19.20 -29.74 21.95
C CYS A 696 -19.51 -29.61 20.45
N SER A 697 -18.67 -30.20 19.59
CA SER A 697 -18.83 -30.26 18.13
C SER A 697 -19.83 -31.33 17.67
N THR A 698 -20.08 -32.36 18.50
CA THR A 698 -20.93 -33.52 18.19
C THR A 698 -22.40 -33.18 17.96
N HIS A 699 -22.89 -32.05 18.51
CA HIS A 699 -24.30 -31.63 18.41
C HIS A 699 -24.55 -30.48 17.41
N CYS A 700 -23.51 -29.87 16.85
CA CYS A 700 -23.66 -28.78 15.88
C CYS A 700 -23.61 -29.32 14.45
N GLY A 701 -24.63 -29.05 13.65
CA GLY A 701 -24.65 -29.45 12.23
C GLY A 701 -23.54 -28.76 11.44
N TRP A 702 -22.73 -29.55 10.74
CA TRP A 702 -21.57 -29.05 9.97
C TRP A 702 -21.94 -28.00 8.91
N GLU A 703 -23.18 -28.01 8.40
CA GLU A 703 -23.69 -27.00 7.44
C GLU A 703 -23.81 -25.61 8.09
N LEU A 704 -24.17 -25.55 9.37
CA LEU A 704 -24.25 -24.33 10.16
C LEU A 704 -22.86 -23.84 10.59
N LEU A 705 -21.96 -24.75 10.97
CA LEU A 705 -20.55 -24.42 11.21
C LEU A 705 -19.89 -23.84 9.94
N LYS A 706 -20.15 -24.45 8.78
CA LYS A 706 -19.70 -23.96 7.48
C LYS A 706 -20.26 -22.57 7.17
N SER A 707 -21.53 -22.28 7.47
CA SER A 707 -22.11 -20.96 7.20
C SER A 707 -21.43 -19.85 8.00
N VAL A 708 -21.15 -20.07 9.29
CA VAL A 708 -20.48 -19.08 10.16
C VAL A 708 -19.00 -18.91 9.78
N MET A 709 -18.29 -20.01 9.48
CA MET A 709 -16.92 -19.96 8.96
C MET A 709 -16.84 -19.13 7.68
N ILE A 710 -17.74 -19.34 6.72
CA ILE A 710 -17.76 -18.59 5.45
C ILE A 710 -18.06 -17.10 5.68
N ALA A 711 -18.95 -16.77 6.62
CA ALA A 711 -19.21 -15.38 6.98
C ALA A 711 -17.99 -14.70 7.61
N ALA A 712 -17.28 -15.39 8.51
CA ALA A 712 -16.03 -14.91 9.10
C ALA A 712 -14.94 -14.70 8.04
N ALA A 713 -14.71 -15.70 7.17
CA ALA A 713 -13.74 -15.60 6.07
C ALA A 713 -14.07 -14.48 5.07
N SER A 714 -15.34 -14.31 4.72
CA SER A 714 -15.81 -13.20 3.87
C SER A 714 -15.54 -11.84 4.51
N THR A 715 -15.76 -11.71 5.82
CA THR A 715 -15.52 -10.48 6.57
C THR A 715 -14.03 -10.18 6.68
N GLY A 716 -13.21 -11.19 6.99
CA GLY A 716 -11.76 -11.08 7.07
C GLY A 716 -11.12 -10.66 5.74
N LEU A 717 -11.47 -11.33 4.63
CA LEU A 717 -10.97 -10.94 3.30
C LEU A 717 -11.44 -9.53 2.90
N SER A 718 -12.67 -9.14 3.23
CA SER A 718 -13.17 -7.79 2.95
C SER A 718 -12.41 -6.73 3.74
N LEU A 719 -12.14 -6.96 5.03
CA LEU A 719 -11.33 -6.07 5.86
C LEU A 719 -9.88 -5.99 5.34
N MET A 720 -9.29 -7.12 5.00
CA MET A 720 -7.93 -7.18 4.47
C MET A 720 -7.80 -6.40 3.15
N SER A 721 -8.85 -6.37 2.32
CA SER A 721 -8.83 -5.61 1.06
C SER A 721 -8.69 -4.09 1.22
N ILE A 722 -9.05 -3.56 2.39
CA ILE A 722 -8.89 -2.15 2.76
C ILE A 722 -7.46 -1.87 3.23
N ILE A 723 -6.82 -2.84 3.91
CA ILE A 723 -5.48 -2.70 4.49
C ILE A 723 -4.40 -2.97 3.44
N ASN A 724 -4.46 -4.13 2.78
CA ASN A 724 -3.57 -4.51 1.68
C ASN A 724 -4.34 -5.39 0.69
N PHE A 725 -4.77 -4.75 -0.41
CA PHE A 725 -5.57 -5.40 -1.45
C PHE A 725 -4.84 -6.59 -2.10
N SER A 726 -3.53 -6.50 -2.32
CA SER A 726 -2.75 -7.53 -2.99
C SER A 726 -2.79 -8.86 -2.24
N THR A 727 -2.64 -8.80 -0.92
CA THR A 727 -2.79 -9.97 -0.04
C THR A 727 -4.23 -10.48 -0.01
N ALA A 728 -5.21 -9.58 0.01
CA ALA A 728 -6.62 -9.98 -0.04
C ALA A 728 -6.98 -10.69 -1.37
N GLN A 729 -6.41 -10.26 -2.50
CA GLN A 729 -6.63 -10.86 -3.82
C GLN A 729 -5.96 -12.25 -3.93
N ILE A 730 -4.69 -12.38 -3.53
CA ILE A 730 -4.04 -13.71 -3.43
C ILE A 730 -4.83 -14.62 -2.48
N GLY A 731 -5.24 -14.08 -1.34
CA GLY A 731 -6.03 -14.80 -0.34
C GLY A 731 -7.40 -15.22 -0.85
N ALA A 732 -8.10 -14.39 -1.62
CA ALA A 732 -9.37 -14.76 -2.24
C ALA A 732 -9.20 -15.91 -3.24
N MET A 733 -8.14 -15.91 -4.05
CA MET A 733 -7.86 -17.00 -4.99
C MET A 733 -7.61 -18.35 -4.30
N LEU A 734 -7.16 -18.36 -3.04
CA LEU A 734 -6.85 -19.57 -2.28
C LEU A 734 -7.99 -19.99 -1.32
N ILE A 735 -8.49 -19.06 -0.50
CA ILE A 735 -9.51 -19.31 0.52
C ILE A 735 -10.90 -19.52 -0.08
N VAL A 736 -11.27 -18.81 -1.15
CA VAL A 736 -12.63 -18.93 -1.72
C VAL A 736 -12.93 -20.35 -2.23
N PRO A 737 -12.09 -20.97 -3.10
CA PRO A 737 -12.35 -22.33 -3.56
C PRO A 737 -12.42 -23.33 -2.41
N MET A 738 -11.51 -23.19 -1.44
CA MET A 738 -11.45 -24.02 -0.24
C MET A 738 -12.73 -23.92 0.61
N CYS A 739 -13.18 -22.70 0.93
CA CYS A 739 -14.42 -22.44 1.66
C CYS A 739 -15.67 -22.99 0.95
N LEU A 740 -15.73 -22.90 -0.37
CA LEU A 740 -16.88 -23.34 -1.14
C LEU A 740 -16.95 -24.87 -1.26
N LEU A 741 -15.82 -25.53 -1.53
CA LEU A 741 -15.76 -26.98 -1.82
C LEU A 741 -15.74 -27.88 -0.58
N VAL A 742 -15.36 -27.35 0.59
CA VAL A 742 -15.27 -28.14 1.83
C VAL A 742 -16.58 -28.83 2.20
N GLN A 743 -16.54 -30.15 2.39
CA GLN A 743 -17.67 -31.00 2.80
C GLN A 743 -17.14 -32.23 3.56
N PRO A 744 -17.90 -32.81 4.52
CA PRO A 744 -17.45 -33.99 5.26
C PRO A 744 -17.17 -35.17 4.33
N LEU A 745 -15.99 -35.79 4.48
CA LEU A 745 -15.53 -36.89 3.62
C LEU A 745 -16.53 -38.06 3.59
N ARG A 746 -17.15 -38.38 4.74
CA ARG A 746 -18.16 -39.45 4.85
C ARG A 746 -19.45 -39.19 4.06
N LYS A 747 -19.86 -37.92 3.86
CA LYS A 747 -20.99 -37.55 2.99
C LYS A 747 -20.61 -37.73 1.51
N GLN A 748 -19.34 -37.47 1.15
CA GLN A 748 -18.84 -37.67 -0.21
C GLN A 748 -18.73 -39.15 -0.58
N MET A 749 -18.43 -40.04 0.38
CA MET A 749 -18.42 -41.51 0.20
C MET A 749 -19.78 -42.13 -0.20
N GLN A 750 -20.85 -41.34 -0.33
CA GLN A 750 -22.16 -41.80 -0.82
C GLN A 750 -22.44 -41.44 -2.30
N ALA A 751 -21.59 -40.65 -2.97
CA ALA A 751 -21.78 -40.27 -4.39
C ALA A 751 -21.38 -41.38 -5.40
N GLY A 752 -21.46 -41.10 -6.71
CA GLY A 752 -20.96 -42.00 -7.77
C GLY A 752 -19.42 -42.06 -7.83
N VAL A 753 -18.84 -43.20 -8.24
CA VAL A 753 -17.40 -43.53 -8.11
C VAL A 753 -16.45 -42.47 -8.70
N CYS A 754 -16.70 -41.98 -9.92
CA CYS A 754 -15.87 -40.94 -10.52
C CYS A 754 -15.97 -39.60 -9.76
N ARG A 755 -17.20 -39.16 -9.45
CA ARG A 755 -17.47 -37.92 -8.70
C ARG A 755 -16.90 -37.95 -7.28
N LYS A 756 -16.91 -39.12 -6.63
CA LYS A 756 -16.23 -39.39 -5.34
C LYS A 756 -14.75 -39.07 -5.43
N ALA A 757 -14.04 -39.72 -6.35
CA ALA A 757 -12.59 -39.59 -6.49
C ALA A 757 -12.18 -38.13 -6.73
N VAL A 758 -12.84 -37.46 -7.68
CA VAL A 758 -12.53 -36.05 -8.02
C VAL A 758 -12.74 -35.11 -6.83
N LEU A 759 -13.86 -35.24 -6.09
CA LEU A 759 -14.14 -34.36 -4.95
C LEU A 759 -13.22 -34.60 -3.76
N VAL A 760 -12.89 -35.87 -3.46
CA VAL A 760 -11.98 -36.22 -2.36
C VAL A 760 -10.55 -35.78 -2.68
N ILE A 761 -10.07 -36.02 -3.90
CA ILE A 761 -8.75 -35.55 -4.36
C ILE A 761 -8.70 -34.03 -4.31
N CYS A 762 -9.70 -33.34 -4.87
CA CYS A 762 -9.73 -31.87 -4.88
C CYS A 762 -9.73 -31.27 -3.47
N ASN A 763 -10.55 -31.79 -2.55
CA ASN A 763 -10.57 -31.33 -1.16
C ASN A 763 -9.27 -31.63 -0.42
N LEU A 764 -8.62 -32.78 -0.67
CA LEU A 764 -7.32 -33.09 -0.08
C LEU A 764 -6.20 -32.19 -0.63
N THR A 765 -6.18 -31.95 -1.95
CA THR A 765 -5.25 -31.01 -2.58
C THR A 765 -5.46 -29.59 -2.05
N LEU A 766 -6.69 -29.12 -1.91
CA LEU A 766 -6.98 -27.80 -1.33
C LEU A 766 -6.62 -27.71 0.15
N ALA A 767 -6.76 -28.80 0.92
CA ALA A 767 -6.30 -28.83 2.31
C ALA A 767 -4.77 -28.77 2.41
N VAL A 768 -4.02 -29.40 1.50
CA VAL A 768 -2.54 -29.31 1.46
C VAL A 768 -2.08 -27.93 0.96
N VAL A 769 -2.60 -27.47 -0.18
CA VAL A 769 -2.21 -26.18 -0.80
C VAL A 769 -2.67 -24.98 0.05
N GLY A 770 -3.81 -25.08 0.73
CA GLY A 770 -4.31 -24.06 1.65
C GLY A 770 -3.63 -24.03 3.01
N PHE A 771 -2.71 -24.95 3.33
CA PHE A 771 -1.95 -24.86 4.58
C PHE A 771 -0.97 -23.67 4.49
N PRO A 772 -1.01 -22.66 5.37
CA PRO A 772 -0.28 -21.40 5.14
C PRO A 772 1.23 -21.55 4.89
N PRO A 773 1.98 -22.46 5.56
CA PRO A 773 3.37 -22.75 5.19
C PRO A 773 3.55 -23.28 3.78
N VAL A 774 2.71 -24.23 3.34
CA VAL A 774 2.77 -24.78 1.98
C VAL A 774 2.37 -23.74 0.94
N ALA A 775 1.32 -22.94 1.20
CA ALA A 775 0.91 -21.84 0.35
C ALA A 775 2.05 -20.83 0.10
N LEU A 776 2.80 -20.49 1.16
CA LEU A 776 3.95 -19.58 1.08
C LEU A 776 5.18 -20.21 0.41
N LEU A 777 5.44 -21.49 0.65
CA LEU A 777 6.50 -22.22 -0.07
C LEU A 777 6.21 -22.31 -1.58
N ILE A 778 4.95 -22.54 -1.96
CA ILE A 778 4.52 -22.49 -3.37
C ILE A 778 4.68 -21.07 -3.92
N ALA A 779 4.23 -20.05 -3.19
CA ALA A 779 4.37 -18.66 -3.63
C ALA A 779 5.85 -18.28 -3.85
N LYS A 780 6.72 -18.49 -2.85
CA LYS A 780 8.16 -18.20 -2.97
C LYS A 780 8.82 -19.06 -4.06
N GLY A 781 8.46 -20.34 -4.17
CA GLY A 781 8.96 -21.24 -5.21
C GLY A 781 8.61 -20.80 -6.64
N VAL A 782 7.42 -20.22 -6.85
CA VAL A 782 7.01 -19.61 -8.12
C VAL A 782 7.74 -18.30 -8.38
N CYS A 783 7.91 -17.45 -7.36
CA CYS A 783 8.47 -16.10 -7.50
C CYS A 783 10.01 -16.09 -7.62
N GLU A 784 10.70 -16.83 -6.75
CA GLU A 784 12.17 -16.82 -6.58
C GLU A 784 12.85 -18.12 -7.02
N GLY A 785 12.06 -19.16 -7.30
CA GLY A 785 12.51 -20.48 -7.74
C GLY A 785 12.58 -21.52 -6.61
N PHE A 786 12.06 -22.72 -6.87
CA PHE A 786 12.01 -23.84 -5.91
C PHE A 786 13.39 -24.28 -5.37
N GLY A 787 14.49 -24.02 -6.08
CA GLY A 787 15.84 -24.38 -5.64
C GLY A 787 16.37 -23.62 -4.41
N LYS A 788 15.62 -22.64 -3.89
CA LYS A 788 15.93 -21.88 -2.66
C LYS A 788 14.86 -22.03 -1.57
N ALA A 789 13.90 -22.94 -1.73
CA ALA A 789 12.81 -23.14 -0.79
C ALA A 789 13.10 -24.37 0.09
N ASP A 790 13.31 -24.15 1.39
CA ASP A 790 13.42 -25.20 2.41
C ASP A 790 12.21 -25.13 3.36
N VAL A 791 11.96 -26.17 4.15
CA VAL A 791 10.91 -26.19 5.19
C VAL A 791 11.09 -25.05 6.19
N GLY A 792 12.33 -24.67 6.53
CA GLY A 792 12.63 -23.53 7.40
C GLY A 792 12.22 -22.17 6.82
N THR A 793 12.01 -22.07 5.50
CA THR A 793 11.71 -20.80 4.81
C THR A 793 10.37 -20.19 5.23
N PHE A 794 9.38 -20.98 5.67
CA PHE A 794 8.16 -20.39 6.25
C PHE A 794 8.49 -19.56 7.50
N TRP A 795 9.41 -20.04 8.34
CA TRP A 795 9.80 -19.30 9.54
C TRP A 795 10.55 -18.01 9.19
N GLU A 796 11.52 -18.10 8.27
CA GLU A 796 12.25 -16.93 7.77
C GLU A 796 11.30 -15.86 7.22
N LEU A 797 10.29 -16.27 6.43
CA LEU A 797 9.32 -15.36 5.85
C LEU A 797 8.33 -14.83 6.91
N ALA A 798 7.90 -15.66 7.86
CA ALA A 798 7.08 -15.20 8.98
C ALA A 798 7.84 -14.15 9.80
N GLN A 799 9.12 -14.39 10.10
CA GLN A 799 10.01 -13.46 10.80
C GLN A 799 10.28 -12.18 9.99
N LEU A 800 10.37 -12.25 8.66
CA LEU A 800 10.50 -11.08 7.78
C LEU A 800 9.21 -10.24 7.77
N LEU A 801 8.06 -10.85 7.51
CA LEU A 801 6.76 -10.16 7.53
C LEU A 801 6.49 -9.51 8.90
N TRP A 802 6.92 -10.18 9.96
CA TRP A 802 6.87 -9.73 11.35
C TRP A 802 7.83 -8.55 11.64
N SER A 803 9.10 -8.62 11.22
CA SER A 803 10.06 -7.53 11.44
C SER A 803 9.69 -6.25 10.68
N TRP A 804 8.98 -6.38 9.55
CA TRP A 804 8.52 -5.27 8.72
C TRP A 804 7.09 -4.79 9.04
N ASN A 805 6.47 -5.28 10.13
CA ASN A 805 5.08 -4.95 10.51
C ASN A 805 4.07 -5.12 9.35
N SER A 806 4.27 -6.14 8.52
CA SER A 806 3.43 -6.40 7.35
C SER A 806 2.06 -6.93 7.76
N ALA A 807 1.00 -6.30 7.25
CA ALA A 807 -0.38 -6.72 7.42
C ALA A 807 -0.64 -8.16 6.92
N THR A 808 0.22 -8.68 6.05
CA THR A 808 0.15 -10.07 5.57
C THR A 808 0.45 -11.09 6.67
N TYR A 809 1.24 -10.74 7.67
CA TYR A 809 1.40 -11.56 8.88
C TYR A 809 0.05 -11.74 9.60
N LEU A 810 -0.71 -10.66 9.78
CA LEU A 810 -2.04 -10.68 10.39
C LEU A 810 -3.03 -11.47 9.52
N TYR A 811 -3.03 -11.30 8.20
CA TYR A 811 -3.86 -12.11 7.31
C TYR A 811 -3.55 -13.61 7.42
N LEU A 812 -2.28 -14.00 7.39
CA LEU A 812 -1.86 -15.40 7.43
C LEU A 812 -2.30 -16.07 8.74
N LEU A 813 -2.15 -15.38 9.86
CA LEU A 813 -2.41 -15.97 11.18
C LEU A 813 -3.84 -15.75 11.69
N TRP A 814 -4.49 -14.61 11.44
CA TRP A 814 -5.83 -14.31 11.97
C TRP A 814 -6.98 -14.63 11.00
N ILE A 815 -6.71 -14.80 9.70
CA ILE A 815 -7.74 -15.11 8.70
C ILE A 815 -7.48 -16.47 8.06
N HIS A 816 -6.29 -16.66 7.48
CA HIS A 816 -5.98 -17.85 6.68
C HIS A 816 -5.84 -19.12 7.53
N LEU A 817 -5.01 -19.10 8.57
CA LEU A 817 -4.80 -20.23 9.48
C LEU A 817 -6.09 -20.71 10.19
N PRO A 818 -6.92 -19.87 10.84
CA PRO A 818 -8.16 -20.32 11.47
C PRO A 818 -9.19 -20.80 10.45
N CYS A 819 -9.26 -20.20 9.26
CA CYS A 819 -10.10 -20.69 8.17
C CYS A 819 -9.66 -22.10 7.72
N TRP A 820 -8.35 -22.34 7.61
CA TRP A 820 -7.79 -23.65 7.28
C TRP A 820 -8.14 -24.71 8.33
N VAL A 821 -7.95 -24.42 9.62
CA VAL A 821 -8.32 -25.33 10.73
C VAL A 821 -9.83 -25.61 10.75
N LEU A 822 -10.67 -24.59 10.54
CA LEU A 822 -12.13 -24.77 10.47
C LEU A 822 -12.54 -25.65 9.29
N CYS A 823 -11.89 -25.52 8.13
CA CYS A 823 -12.13 -26.41 6.99
C CYS A 823 -11.71 -27.85 7.29
N LEU A 824 -10.55 -28.09 7.90
CA LEU A 824 -10.15 -29.43 8.34
C LEU A 824 -11.17 -30.03 9.32
N HIS A 825 -11.65 -29.24 10.28
CA HIS A 825 -12.68 -29.67 11.23
C HIS A 825 -14.02 -30.02 10.54
N ILE A 826 -14.35 -29.39 9.41
CA ILE A 826 -15.51 -29.75 8.57
C ILE A 826 -15.24 -31.00 7.73
N LEU A 827 -14.03 -31.17 7.16
CA LEU A 827 -13.65 -32.36 6.37
C LEU A 827 -13.70 -33.64 7.21
N LEU A 828 -13.16 -33.56 8.44
CA LEU A 828 -13.06 -34.65 9.41
C LEU A 828 -14.34 -34.83 10.25
N TYR A 829 -15.39 -34.05 10.01
CA TYR A 829 -16.60 -34.07 10.83
C TYR A 829 -17.25 -35.47 10.85
N PRO A 830 -17.45 -36.09 12.02
CA PRO A 830 -18.03 -37.42 12.13
C PRO A 830 -19.53 -37.36 11.82
N CYS A 831 -19.90 -37.61 10.56
CA CYS A 831 -21.30 -37.88 10.23
C CYS A 831 -21.74 -39.18 10.90
N ILE A 832 -22.29 -39.11 12.12
CA ILE A 832 -23.05 -40.20 12.72
C ILE A 832 -24.27 -40.38 11.82
N GLY A 833 -24.31 -41.49 11.08
CA GLY A 833 -25.47 -41.80 10.27
C GLY A 833 -26.69 -41.96 11.18
N ARG A 834 -27.80 -41.30 10.85
CA ARG A 834 -29.11 -41.86 11.18
C ARG A 834 -29.16 -43.21 10.46
N SER A 835 -28.83 -44.27 11.19
CA SER A 835 -28.98 -45.62 10.71
C SER A 835 -30.42 -45.80 10.25
N SER A 836 -30.60 -46.60 9.20
CA SER A 836 -31.92 -47.09 8.81
C SER A 836 -32.66 -47.55 10.07
N LYS A 837 -33.92 -47.15 10.21
CA LYS A 837 -34.86 -47.98 10.98
C LYS A 837 -34.87 -49.34 10.27
N ALA A 838 -34.62 -50.38 11.05
CA ALA A 838 -35.07 -51.73 10.71
C ALA A 838 -36.51 -51.87 11.21
#